data_AF-A0A024VY60-F1
#
_entry.id   AF-A0A024VY60-F1
#
_cell.length_a   1.000
_cell.length_b   1.000
_cell.length_c   1.000
_cell.angle_alpha   90.00
_cell.angle_beta   90.00
_cell.angle_gamma   90.00
#
_symmetry.space_group_name_H-M   'P 1'
#
loop_
_entity.id
_entity.type
_entity.pdbx_description
1 polymer ?
#
loop_
_entity_poly.entity_id
_entity_poly.type
_entity_poly.pdbx_seq_one_letter_code
_entity_poly.pdbx_strand_id
1 'polypeptide(L)'
;MARDPRGGGSEEDDIDHKSVKHLLDSIGKIVHDQVKNDAETYKGELKGLLSLASTNSELSSSNKPCTFEYDKLINGSGGGGAARGHPCRKDGKGEDVKRFSDKEGAQCDKKKIKDSDSNGGACAPYRRLHVCDKNMEKIATSMTKHDLLLDVCLAANYEAQSLIRDHPQYQAKYPDSNSQICTVLARSFADIGDIVRGRDLYLRYNRKDKTDKLQEQLKKYFQKIYEELSKNGAQARYGGDKDPNYFQLREDWWTVNRDQVWKALTCKADASSAYFRPTCSDGNSQSQATKQCRCGDGDVNIVPTYFDYVPQFLRWFEEWAEDFCRKKKIYVGIVKKYCRKKDNSSEERYCSRNGFDCEQTVNARGKVRMGKGCTDCFFACNPYIDWINNQKEQFDKQVKKYTKEITSGGGRAKRAAGKSNYDGYESKFYKILKNNGNYGGVDAFLGLLSKEKACTAVNDTEGGTIDFKEVNSGKHSSGGGDSGTNDETKGTFYRSKYCQPCPWCGMKKKDGGSGWEEKNNGTCKSGNLYKPKNGKSGTPIEILKSGEGHDDIKEKIEQFCKTQNGTGSGNASSGVSGGNSDPSLYDRWQCYEGKDVEKVKNGEEEDDEEEVDDVKKAGGLCILKNDQRNEENKAKSQKEPDEIQKTFHDFFYYWVAHMLKDSIYWRTKKLERCLQNGNRIKCGNKKCNNDCDCFLKWVKKKETEWENIKKHFNTQEAFKNKGENGEYKMLGKGMESPDF
;
A
#
# COMPACT_ATOMS: atom_id res chain seq x y z
N MET A 1 19.89 52.58 42.02
CA MET A 1 20.81 51.44 41.78
C MET A 1 20.09 50.46 40.89
N ALA A 2 20.57 50.33 39.65
CA ALA A 2 20.06 49.39 38.66
C ALA A 2 20.41 47.94 39.08
N ARG A 3 19.51 47.01 38.80
CA ARG A 3 19.84 45.58 38.65
C ARG A 3 19.31 45.11 37.31
N ASP A 4 20.25 44.62 36.50
CA ASP A 4 20.10 44.11 35.14
C ASP A 4 19.04 43.00 34.98
N PRO A 5 18.37 42.93 33.82
CA PRO A 5 17.69 41.73 33.35
C PRO A 5 18.55 41.01 32.29
N ARG A 6 19.20 39.90 32.63
CA ARG A 6 19.75 38.96 31.65
C ARG A 6 19.67 37.52 32.14
N GLY A 7 19.08 36.67 31.29
CA GLY A 7 19.17 35.22 31.39
C GLY A 7 17.88 34.52 30.96
N GLY A 8 17.55 34.56 29.66
CA GLY A 8 16.47 33.75 29.09
C GLY A 8 16.81 32.26 29.17
N GLY A 9 15.98 31.51 29.88
CA GLY A 9 16.04 30.05 30.00
C GLY A 9 15.07 29.37 29.05
N SER A 10 15.63 28.57 28.15
CA SER A 10 15.13 27.33 27.49
C SER A 10 13.65 27.19 27.11
N GLU A 11 13.38 27.27 25.80
CA GLU A 11 12.16 26.84 25.09
C GLU A 11 11.98 25.30 25.01
N GLU A 12 12.68 24.50 25.83
CA GLU A 12 12.74 23.02 25.71
C GLU A 12 11.54 22.28 26.34
N ASP A 13 10.71 22.94 27.15
CA ASP A 13 9.64 22.28 27.93
C ASP A 13 8.25 22.17 27.25
N ASP A 14 8.05 22.62 25.99
CA ASP A 14 6.71 22.67 25.31
C ASP A 14 6.52 21.66 24.14
N ILE A 15 7.40 20.66 23.98
CA ILE A 15 7.27 19.64 22.91
C ILE A 15 6.57 18.37 23.42
N ASP A 16 5.41 18.05 22.86
CA ASP A 16 4.61 16.89 23.25
C ASP A 16 5.07 15.60 22.55
N HIS A 17 5.61 14.65 23.33
CA HIS A 17 6.09 13.35 22.85
C HIS A 17 5.07 12.21 22.95
N LYS A 18 3.78 12.50 23.20
CA LYS A 18 2.72 11.49 23.37
C LYS A 18 2.54 10.58 22.14
N SER A 19 2.74 11.14 20.95
CA SER A 19 2.65 10.41 19.68
C SER A 19 3.38 11.20 18.58
N VAL A 20 3.64 10.61 17.41
CA VAL A 20 4.39 11.31 16.35
C VAL A 20 3.64 12.54 15.85
N LYS A 21 2.32 12.47 15.68
CA LYS A 21 1.52 13.66 15.33
C LYS A 21 1.60 14.76 16.40
N HIS A 22 1.70 14.43 17.70
CA HIS A 22 1.85 15.43 18.76
C HIS A 22 3.23 16.09 18.71
N LEU A 23 4.28 15.28 18.50
CA LEU A 23 5.65 15.75 18.34
C LEU A 23 5.76 16.70 17.15
N LEU A 24 5.26 16.26 15.99
CA LEU A 24 5.35 17.02 14.76
C LEU A 24 4.56 18.33 14.87
N ASP A 25 3.33 18.30 15.37
CA ASP A 25 2.51 19.51 15.52
C ASP A 25 3.09 20.51 16.54
N SER A 26 3.73 20.02 17.61
CA SER A 26 4.38 20.87 18.62
C SER A 26 5.57 21.62 18.04
N ILE A 27 6.45 20.92 17.30
CA ILE A 27 7.55 21.56 16.60
C ILE A 27 7.02 22.51 15.51
N GLY A 28 5.95 22.11 14.81
CA GLY A 28 5.29 22.93 13.80
C GLY A 28 4.80 24.27 14.37
N LYS A 29 4.24 24.27 15.58
CA LYS A 29 3.83 25.48 16.31
C LYS A 29 5.02 26.40 16.58
N ILE A 30 6.13 25.87 17.10
CA ILE A 30 7.36 26.63 17.36
C ILE A 30 7.86 27.29 16.05
N VAL A 31 7.91 26.52 14.96
CA VAL A 31 8.34 27.03 13.65
C VAL A 31 7.40 28.10 13.12
N HIS A 32 6.08 27.90 13.20
CA HIS A 32 5.08 28.89 12.82
C HIS A 32 5.27 30.19 13.60
N ASP A 33 5.45 30.11 14.92
CA ASP A 33 5.59 31.29 15.77
C ASP A 33 6.88 32.07 15.47
N GLN A 34 7.94 31.39 15.02
CA GLN A 34 9.18 32.01 14.55
C GLN A 34 9.07 32.70 13.18
N VAL A 35 8.09 32.38 12.33
CA VAL A 35 7.97 32.94 10.96
C VAL A 35 6.75 33.82 10.75
N LYS A 36 5.72 33.73 11.61
CA LYS A 36 4.45 34.42 11.41
C LYS A 36 4.57 35.96 11.47
N ASN A 37 5.39 36.49 12.38
CA ASN A 37 5.46 37.93 12.64
C ASN A 37 5.96 38.69 11.40
N ASP A 38 6.93 38.10 10.69
CA ASP A 38 7.47 38.69 9.47
C ASP A 38 6.39 38.76 8.37
N ALA A 39 5.54 37.73 8.25
CA ALA A 39 4.46 37.70 7.27
C ALA A 39 3.30 38.65 7.64
N GLU A 40 2.97 38.75 8.93
CA GLU A 40 1.90 39.64 9.43
C GLU A 40 2.17 41.12 9.15
N THR A 41 3.44 41.52 9.02
CA THR A 41 3.82 42.90 8.63
C THR A 41 3.29 43.27 7.24
N TYR A 42 3.10 42.29 6.34
CA TYR A 42 2.65 42.46 4.96
C TYR A 42 1.21 41.94 4.74
N LYS A 43 0.45 41.80 5.83
CA LYS A 43 -0.90 41.27 5.80
C LYS A 43 -1.83 42.12 4.94
N GLY A 44 -1.75 43.44 4.99
CA GLY A 44 -2.62 44.32 4.19
C GLY A 44 -2.47 44.06 2.69
N GLU A 45 -1.24 43.77 2.28
CA GLU A 45 -0.84 43.53 0.90
C GLU A 45 -1.22 42.15 0.41
N LEU A 46 -1.14 41.12 1.26
CA LEU A 46 -1.28 39.72 0.86
C LEU A 46 -2.61 39.08 1.22
N LYS A 47 -3.33 39.60 2.22
CA LYS A 47 -4.59 39.04 2.66
C LYS A 47 -5.63 39.13 1.54
N GLY A 48 -6.17 37.98 1.18
CA GLY A 48 -7.32 37.87 0.29
C GLY A 48 -8.63 38.14 1.05
N LEU A 49 -9.64 38.55 0.30
CA LEU A 49 -10.99 38.82 0.77
C LEU A 49 -11.95 38.19 -0.24
N LEU A 50 -12.77 37.23 0.20
CA LEU A 50 -13.67 36.48 -0.69
C LEU A 50 -14.70 37.39 -1.39
N SER A 51 -15.16 38.44 -0.72
CA SER A 51 -16.10 39.42 -1.27
C SER A 51 -15.53 40.24 -2.43
N LEU A 52 -14.20 40.32 -2.56
CA LEU A 52 -13.51 41.04 -3.65
C LEU A 52 -13.00 40.10 -4.75
N ALA A 53 -13.25 38.80 -4.64
CA ALA A 53 -12.88 37.86 -5.69
C ALA A 53 -13.78 38.06 -6.92
N SER A 54 -13.21 37.88 -8.11
CA SER A 54 -13.92 38.09 -9.37
C SER A 54 -14.96 36.99 -9.56
N THR A 55 -16.20 37.33 -9.22
CA THR A 55 -17.38 36.46 -9.21
C THR A 55 -18.61 37.26 -9.67
N ASN A 56 -19.78 36.61 -9.76
CA ASN A 56 -21.02 37.32 -10.07
C ASN A 56 -21.40 38.27 -8.91
N SER A 57 -22.09 39.39 -9.20
CA SER A 57 -22.46 40.42 -8.22
C SER A 57 -23.31 39.91 -7.05
N GLU A 58 -24.03 38.80 -7.21
CA GLU A 58 -24.79 38.16 -6.13
C GLU A 58 -23.88 37.46 -5.10
N LEU A 59 -22.73 36.93 -5.54
CA LEU A 59 -21.76 36.18 -4.72
C LEU A 59 -20.78 37.10 -3.96
N SER A 60 -20.59 38.33 -4.45
CA SER A 60 -19.66 39.30 -3.86
C SER A 60 -20.09 39.83 -2.48
N SER A 61 -21.31 39.52 -2.04
CA SER A 61 -21.86 39.95 -0.75
C SER A 61 -21.36 39.15 0.46
N SER A 62 -20.87 37.92 0.27
CA SER A 62 -20.41 37.04 1.37
C SER A 62 -18.89 37.04 1.52
N ASN A 63 -18.40 37.53 2.65
CA ASN A 63 -16.98 37.46 3.01
C ASN A 63 -16.61 36.23 3.85
N LYS A 64 -17.60 35.44 4.30
CA LYS A 64 -17.40 34.31 5.21
C LYS A 64 -17.24 33.00 4.42
N PRO A 65 -16.15 32.24 4.63
CA PRO A 65 -15.92 30.99 3.89
C PRO A 65 -17.06 29.97 3.98
N CYS A 66 -17.74 29.82 5.12
CA CYS A 66 -18.78 28.79 5.27
C CYS A 66 -20.15 29.12 4.68
N THR A 67 -20.43 30.40 4.46
CA THR A 67 -21.67 30.85 3.81
C THR A 67 -21.44 31.20 2.36
N PHE A 68 -20.22 31.02 1.84
CA PHE A 68 -19.90 31.25 0.45
C PHE A 68 -20.47 30.12 -0.41
N GLU A 69 -21.22 30.46 -1.46
CA GLU A 69 -21.89 29.49 -2.33
C GLU A 69 -20.95 28.94 -3.41
N TYR A 70 -19.98 28.13 -3.00
CA TYR A 70 -18.95 27.54 -3.88
C TYR A 70 -19.51 26.78 -5.09
N ASP A 71 -20.67 26.14 -4.95
CA ASP A 71 -21.28 25.31 -6.00
C ASP A 71 -21.62 26.12 -7.26
N LYS A 72 -21.97 27.40 -7.10
CA LYS A 72 -22.27 28.32 -8.21
C LYS A 72 -21.03 28.59 -9.09
N LEU A 73 -19.82 28.34 -8.59
CA LEU A 73 -18.57 28.54 -9.34
C LEU A 73 -18.19 27.35 -10.24
N ILE A 74 -18.80 26.19 -10.07
CA ILE A 74 -18.41 24.97 -10.80
C ILE A 74 -18.74 25.08 -12.28
N ASN A 75 -20.00 25.40 -12.60
CA ASN A 75 -20.52 25.41 -13.96
C ASN A 75 -20.50 26.80 -14.60
N GLY A 76 -20.24 27.85 -13.82
CA GLY A 76 -20.39 29.23 -14.25
C GLY A 76 -21.87 29.62 -14.27
N SER A 77 -22.21 30.74 -13.63
CA SER A 77 -23.53 31.37 -13.75
C SER A 77 -23.48 32.33 -14.94
N GLY A 78 -24.37 32.19 -15.92
CA GLY A 78 -24.37 32.87 -17.23
C GLY A 78 -24.35 34.42 -17.28
N GLY A 79 -23.98 35.10 -16.18
CA GLY A 79 -23.72 36.54 -16.07
C GLY A 79 -22.22 36.90 -15.94
N GLY A 80 -21.35 36.34 -16.79
CA GLY A 80 -19.97 36.83 -16.96
C GLY A 80 -18.87 36.21 -16.07
N GLY A 81 -19.19 35.32 -15.14
CA GLY A 81 -18.19 34.59 -14.33
C GLY A 81 -17.74 33.29 -14.99
N ALA A 82 -16.44 33.12 -15.26
CA ALA A 82 -15.92 31.89 -15.85
C ALA A 82 -16.01 30.69 -14.87
N ALA A 83 -16.41 29.53 -15.40
CA ALA A 83 -16.56 28.29 -14.64
C ALA A 83 -15.20 27.78 -14.09
N ARG A 84 -15.04 27.79 -12.75
CA ARG A 84 -13.84 27.27 -12.05
C ARG A 84 -13.75 25.75 -12.14
N GLY A 85 -14.88 25.06 -12.33
CA GLY A 85 -14.97 23.60 -12.46
C GLY A 85 -14.88 22.86 -11.13
N HIS A 86 -15.30 21.59 -11.18
CA HIS A 86 -15.36 20.74 -9.99
C HIS A 86 -13.96 20.42 -9.45
N PRO A 87 -13.65 20.69 -8.16
CA PRO A 87 -12.32 20.47 -7.59
C PRO A 87 -11.91 18.99 -7.51
N CYS A 88 -12.84 18.10 -7.18
CA CYS A 88 -12.54 16.66 -7.06
C CYS A 88 -12.58 15.96 -8.42
N ARG A 89 -11.70 14.96 -8.60
CA ARG A 89 -11.67 14.08 -9.77
C ARG A 89 -12.68 12.95 -9.61
N LYS A 90 -13.23 12.48 -10.73
CA LYS A 90 -14.01 11.24 -10.82
C LYS A 90 -13.10 10.09 -11.22
N ASP A 91 -13.49 8.86 -10.90
CA ASP A 91 -12.78 7.66 -11.30
C ASP A 91 -13.01 7.33 -12.79
N GLY A 92 -12.47 6.20 -13.26
CA GLY A 92 -12.61 5.76 -14.66
C GLY A 92 -14.04 5.42 -15.09
N LYS A 93 -14.98 5.31 -14.14
CA LYS A 93 -16.40 5.06 -14.36
C LYS A 93 -17.26 6.31 -14.22
N GLY A 94 -16.67 7.45 -13.85
CA GLY A 94 -17.39 8.69 -13.59
C GLY A 94 -17.93 8.80 -12.16
N GLU A 95 -17.58 7.87 -11.26
CA GLU A 95 -17.99 7.87 -9.86
C GLU A 95 -17.03 8.71 -9.00
N ASP A 96 -17.48 9.09 -7.80
CA ASP A 96 -16.61 9.76 -6.84
C ASP A 96 -15.50 8.83 -6.35
N VAL A 97 -14.27 9.32 -6.39
CA VAL A 97 -13.12 8.57 -5.88
C VAL A 97 -13.24 8.46 -4.37
N LYS A 98 -13.29 7.22 -3.86
CA LYS A 98 -13.26 6.93 -2.43
C LYS A 98 -12.00 7.53 -1.81
N ARG A 99 -12.11 8.18 -0.66
CA ARG A 99 -10.98 8.88 -0.02
C ARG A 99 -10.09 7.99 0.83
N PHE A 100 -10.64 6.88 1.31
CA PHE A 100 -9.96 5.91 2.14
C PHE A 100 -10.02 4.54 1.44
N SER A 101 -8.89 4.08 0.90
CA SER A 101 -8.83 2.80 0.17
C SER A 101 -8.29 1.67 1.03
N ASP A 102 -8.95 0.53 0.89
CA ASP A 102 -8.53 -0.73 1.48
C ASP A 102 -7.61 -1.53 0.56
N LYS A 103 -7.63 -1.19 -0.74
CA LYS A 103 -6.92 -1.93 -1.81
C LYS A 103 -5.70 -1.17 -2.31
N GLU A 104 -5.81 0.15 -2.41
CA GLU A 104 -4.76 1.02 -2.91
C GLU A 104 -3.99 1.63 -1.73
N GLY A 105 -2.68 1.79 -1.91
CA GLY A 105 -1.76 2.25 -0.88
C GLY A 105 -1.05 3.54 -1.26
N ALA A 106 -0.03 3.89 -0.48
CA ALA A 106 0.80 5.04 -0.77
C ALA A 106 1.60 4.88 -2.08
N GLN A 107 1.87 6.00 -2.75
CA GLN A 107 2.70 6.07 -3.96
C GLN A 107 4.12 6.50 -3.60
N CYS A 108 5.11 5.66 -3.90
CA CYS A 108 6.51 5.91 -3.56
C CYS A 108 7.46 5.84 -4.78
N ASP A 109 6.92 5.78 -6.01
CA ASP A 109 7.74 5.74 -7.23
C ASP A 109 8.42 7.11 -7.45
N LYS A 110 9.73 7.11 -7.71
CA LYS A 110 10.54 8.29 -8.07
C LYS A 110 9.99 9.11 -9.25
N LYS A 111 9.19 8.49 -10.13
CA LYS A 111 8.50 9.17 -11.23
C LYS A 111 7.27 9.96 -10.79
N LYS A 112 6.80 9.72 -9.57
CA LYS A 112 5.61 10.33 -8.97
C LYS A 112 5.92 11.17 -7.74
N ILE A 113 7.08 10.98 -7.12
CA ILE A 113 7.50 11.74 -5.93
C ILE A 113 8.82 12.45 -6.22
N LYS A 114 8.80 13.77 -6.08
CA LYS A 114 9.97 14.64 -6.18
C LYS A 114 10.99 14.27 -5.09
N ASP A 115 12.27 14.46 -5.39
CA ASP A 115 13.37 14.23 -4.45
C ASP A 115 13.43 12.79 -3.90
N SER A 116 12.83 11.84 -4.63
CA SER A 116 12.92 10.39 -4.41
C SER A 116 13.78 9.75 -5.51
N ASP A 117 14.60 8.78 -5.13
CA ASP A 117 15.46 8.01 -6.04
C ASP A 117 15.24 6.50 -5.85
N SER A 118 16.10 5.64 -6.44
CA SER A 118 15.97 4.18 -6.26
C SER A 118 16.28 3.72 -4.84
N ASN A 119 16.96 4.55 -4.05
CA ASN A 119 17.57 4.18 -2.78
C ASN A 119 16.89 4.87 -1.59
N GLY A 120 16.04 5.88 -1.78
CA GLY A 120 15.26 6.52 -0.71
C GLY A 120 14.24 7.52 -1.24
N GLY A 121 13.12 7.69 -0.53
CA GLY A 121 12.04 8.54 -1.00
C GLY A 121 10.89 8.71 -0.01
N ALA A 122 9.99 9.64 -0.32
CA ALA A 122 8.75 9.82 0.43
C ALA A 122 7.61 9.00 -0.23
N CYS A 123 6.59 8.68 0.56
CA CYS A 123 5.44 7.92 0.10
C CYS A 123 4.17 8.77 0.21
N ALA A 124 3.62 9.25 -0.90
CA ALA A 124 2.40 10.04 -0.87
C ALA A 124 1.20 9.15 -0.47
N PRO A 125 0.50 9.46 0.64
CA PRO A 125 -0.62 8.66 1.13
C PRO A 125 -1.79 8.73 0.15
N TYR A 126 -2.66 7.71 0.17
CA TYR A 126 -3.76 7.59 -0.78
C TYR A 126 -4.66 8.83 -0.82
N ARG A 127 -4.99 9.39 0.35
CA ARG A 127 -5.72 10.66 0.50
C ARG A 127 -5.09 11.78 -0.34
N ARG A 128 -3.77 11.96 -0.24
CA ARG A 128 -3.04 12.98 -1.00
C ARG A 128 -3.15 12.75 -2.50
N LEU A 129 -3.08 11.50 -2.99
CA LEU A 129 -3.12 11.20 -4.43
C LEU A 129 -4.38 11.72 -5.13
N HIS A 130 -5.45 11.88 -4.36
CA HIS A 130 -6.77 12.25 -4.86
C HIS A 130 -7.26 13.62 -4.39
N VAL A 131 -6.42 14.42 -3.71
CA VAL A 131 -6.78 15.77 -3.22
C VAL A 131 -7.60 16.58 -4.23
N CYS A 132 -8.66 17.25 -3.78
CA CYS A 132 -9.56 18.00 -4.64
C CYS A 132 -8.97 19.36 -5.02
N ASP A 133 -8.15 19.39 -6.07
CA ASP A 133 -7.39 20.57 -6.51
C ASP A 133 -7.55 20.92 -8.00
N LYS A 134 -8.44 20.22 -8.72
CA LYS A 134 -8.58 20.31 -10.17
C LYS A 134 -9.02 21.70 -10.65
N ASN A 135 -9.77 22.44 -9.83
CA ASN A 135 -10.17 23.81 -10.15
C ASN A 135 -8.95 24.72 -10.35
N MET A 136 -7.86 24.48 -9.62
CA MET A 136 -6.62 25.26 -9.71
C MET A 136 -5.77 24.93 -10.95
N GLU A 137 -6.14 23.92 -11.75
CA GLU A 137 -5.50 23.65 -13.05
C GLU A 137 -6.02 24.57 -14.18
N LYS A 138 -7.18 25.20 -13.99
CA LYS A 138 -7.81 26.02 -15.03
C LYS A 138 -7.19 27.41 -15.11
N ILE A 139 -7.22 28.00 -16.31
CA ILE A 139 -6.83 29.40 -16.51
C ILE A 139 -7.93 30.28 -15.91
N ALA A 140 -7.58 31.07 -14.91
CA ALA A 140 -8.47 32.05 -14.34
C ALA A 140 -8.62 33.27 -15.25
N THR A 141 -9.81 33.86 -15.29
CA THR A 141 -10.09 35.11 -16.00
C THR A 141 -9.52 36.33 -15.27
N SER A 142 -9.37 36.23 -13.95
CA SER A 142 -8.72 37.21 -13.08
C SER A 142 -7.75 36.50 -12.12
N MET A 143 -6.61 37.14 -11.84
CA MET A 143 -5.49 36.55 -11.10
C MET A 143 -5.02 37.45 -9.94
N THR A 144 -5.96 37.93 -9.11
CA THR A 144 -5.64 38.72 -7.91
C THR A 144 -5.38 37.83 -6.69
N LYS A 145 -4.90 38.42 -5.59
CA LYS A 145 -4.81 37.74 -4.28
C LYS A 145 -6.18 37.24 -3.76
N HIS A 146 -7.26 37.94 -4.13
CA HIS A 146 -8.63 37.58 -3.76
C HIS A 146 -9.11 36.36 -4.54
N ASP A 147 -8.84 36.31 -5.85
CA ASP A 147 -9.14 35.18 -6.71
C ASP A 147 -8.37 33.91 -6.29
N LEU A 148 -7.09 34.07 -5.91
CA LEU A 148 -6.31 32.95 -5.41
C LEU A 148 -6.91 32.39 -4.11
N LEU A 149 -7.30 33.27 -3.17
CA LEU A 149 -7.95 32.84 -1.94
C LEU A 149 -9.25 32.07 -2.24
N LEU A 150 -10.06 32.57 -3.17
CA LEU A 150 -11.30 31.92 -3.57
C LEU A 150 -11.07 30.51 -4.10
N ASP A 151 -10.12 30.33 -5.01
CA ASP A 151 -9.82 29.02 -5.61
C ASP A 151 -9.27 28.02 -4.60
N VAL A 152 -8.43 28.47 -3.67
CA VAL A 152 -7.90 27.64 -2.59
C VAL A 152 -9.01 27.26 -1.60
N CYS A 153 -9.89 28.18 -1.23
CA CYS A 153 -11.04 27.89 -0.37
C CYS A 153 -12.05 26.96 -1.05
N LEU A 154 -12.28 27.10 -2.36
CA LEU A 154 -13.12 26.18 -3.14
C LEU A 154 -12.55 24.75 -3.12
N ALA A 155 -11.24 24.61 -3.35
CA ALA A 155 -10.54 23.33 -3.26
C ALA A 155 -10.65 22.72 -1.85
N ALA A 156 -10.37 23.51 -0.81
CA ALA A 156 -10.47 23.09 0.58
C ALA A 156 -11.89 22.65 0.96
N ASN A 157 -12.91 23.41 0.58
CA ASN A 157 -14.29 23.08 0.91
C ASN A 157 -14.71 21.72 0.31
N TYR A 158 -14.41 21.49 -0.96
CA TYR A 158 -14.74 20.23 -1.64
C TYR A 158 -13.87 19.05 -1.16
N GLU A 159 -12.60 19.29 -0.84
CA GLU A 159 -11.74 18.29 -0.21
C GLU A 159 -12.38 17.78 1.09
N ALA A 160 -12.81 18.69 1.97
CA ALA A 160 -13.45 18.33 3.22
C ALA A 160 -14.77 17.57 3.04
N GLN A 161 -15.65 18.05 2.15
CA GLN A 161 -16.91 17.37 1.86
C GLN A 161 -16.67 15.91 1.45
N SER A 162 -15.67 15.67 0.60
CA SER A 162 -15.32 14.31 0.16
C SER A 162 -14.80 13.44 1.31
N LEU A 163 -13.99 14.00 2.21
CA LEU A 163 -13.42 13.28 3.35
C LEU A 163 -14.48 12.98 4.41
N ILE A 164 -15.28 13.97 4.78
CA ILE A 164 -16.33 13.85 5.81
C ILE A 164 -17.37 12.82 5.40
N ARG A 165 -17.78 12.79 4.13
CA ARG A 165 -18.74 11.81 3.62
C ARG A 165 -18.23 10.37 3.75
N ASP A 166 -16.96 10.14 3.44
CA ASP A 166 -16.38 8.79 3.39
C ASP A 166 -15.87 8.32 4.78
N HIS A 167 -15.67 9.24 5.73
CA HIS A 167 -15.06 8.97 7.03
C HIS A 167 -15.89 8.10 7.97
N PRO A 168 -17.23 8.19 8.07
CA PRO A 168 -18.04 7.29 8.89
C PRO A 168 -17.90 5.82 8.49
N GLN A 169 -17.87 5.53 7.19
CA GLN A 169 -17.66 4.16 6.68
C GLN A 169 -16.26 3.66 7.05
N TYR A 170 -15.27 4.55 6.98
CA TYR A 170 -13.92 4.27 7.44
C TYR A 170 -13.87 3.99 8.94
N GLN A 171 -14.48 4.82 9.80
CA GLN A 171 -14.50 4.60 11.25
C GLN A 171 -15.24 3.35 11.67
N ALA A 172 -16.41 3.06 11.07
CA ALA A 172 -17.17 1.85 11.35
C ALA A 172 -16.36 0.59 11.03
N LYS A 173 -15.53 0.65 9.98
CA LYS A 173 -14.62 -0.43 9.62
C LYS A 173 -13.39 -0.50 10.53
N TYR A 174 -13.00 0.62 11.15
CA TYR A 174 -11.79 0.79 11.94
C TYR A 174 -12.06 1.45 13.30
N PRO A 175 -12.79 0.80 14.22
CA PRO A 175 -13.18 1.40 15.50
C PRO A 175 -11.97 1.73 16.39
N ASP A 176 -10.86 1.01 16.24
CA ASP A 176 -9.62 1.27 16.98
C ASP A 176 -8.81 2.45 16.42
N SER A 177 -9.20 2.97 15.25
CA SER A 177 -8.58 4.12 14.62
C SER A 177 -8.96 5.39 15.38
N ASN A 178 -7.99 5.96 16.07
CA ASN A 178 -8.10 7.30 16.66
C ASN A 178 -8.09 8.42 15.60
N SER A 179 -8.11 8.12 14.29
CA SER A 179 -8.10 9.16 13.26
C SER A 179 -9.43 9.93 13.29
N GLN A 180 -9.43 10.97 14.11
CA GLN A 180 -10.48 11.97 14.18
C GLN A 180 -10.53 12.69 12.85
N ILE A 181 -11.74 13.04 12.41
CA ILE A 181 -11.92 13.79 11.16
C ILE A 181 -11.04 15.05 11.11
N CYS A 182 -10.86 15.73 12.25
CA CYS A 182 -9.97 16.88 12.37
C CYS A 182 -8.50 16.58 12.01
N THR A 183 -7.99 15.39 12.32
CA THR A 183 -6.62 14.98 11.96
C THR A 183 -6.51 14.78 10.45
N VAL A 184 -7.52 14.15 9.83
CA VAL A 184 -7.58 13.97 8.38
C VAL A 184 -7.64 15.32 7.66
N LEU A 185 -8.48 16.24 8.15
CA LEU A 185 -8.58 17.61 7.64
C LEU A 185 -7.25 18.36 7.83
N ALA A 186 -6.58 18.24 8.97
CA ALA A 186 -5.25 18.82 9.21
C ALA A 186 -4.19 18.34 8.21
N ARG A 187 -4.19 17.05 7.87
CA ARG A 187 -3.30 16.49 6.84
C ARG A 187 -3.61 17.06 5.45
N SER A 188 -4.88 17.15 5.06
CA SER A 188 -5.28 17.76 3.78
C SER A 188 -5.01 19.27 3.72
N PHE A 189 -5.21 20.00 4.81
CA PHE A 189 -4.87 21.41 4.94
C PHE A 189 -3.39 21.67 4.67
N ALA A 190 -2.51 20.89 5.33
CA ALA A 190 -1.07 21.02 5.16
C ALA A 190 -0.61 20.67 3.73
N ASP A 191 -1.21 19.65 3.12
CA ASP A 191 -0.92 19.32 1.72
C ASP A 191 -1.40 20.40 0.75
N ILE A 192 -2.59 20.98 0.95
CA ILE A 192 -3.06 22.15 0.17
C ILE A 192 -2.09 23.32 0.34
N GLY A 193 -1.63 23.59 1.56
CA GLY A 193 -0.62 24.61 1.84
C GLY A 193 0.69 24.36 1.10
N ASP A 194 1.19 23.13 1.06
CA ASP A 194 2.39 22.78 0.30
C ASP A 194 2.19 22.87 -1.22
N ILE A 195 0.97 22.63 -1.72
CA ILE A 195 0.63 22.84 -3.14
C ILE A 195 0.75 24.33 -3.48
N VAL A 196 0.10 25.21 -2.70
CA VAL A 196 0.12 26.67 -2.89
C VAL A 196 1.56 27.20 -2.82
N ARG A 197 2.32 26.75 -1.82
CA ARG A 197 3.71 27.16 -1.59
C ARG A 197 4.72 26.60 -2.58
N GLY A 198 4.30 25.67 -3.45
CA GLY A 198 5.20 25.00 -4.40
C GLY A 198 6.22 24.09 -3.73
N ARG A 199 5.89 23.56 -2.54
CA ARG A 199 6.71 22.63 -1.77
C ARG A 199 6.33 21.18 -1.96
N ASP A 200 5.08 20.95 -2.33
CA ASP A 200 4.51 19.62 -2.49
C ASP A 200 5.39 18.70 -3.36
N LEU A 201 5.62 17.50 -2.85
CA LEU A 201 6.51 16.49 -3.38
C LEU A 201 5.82 15.65 -4.46
N TYR A 202 4.49 15.67 -4.56
CA TYR A 202 3.78 14.82 -5.51
C TYR A 202 3.81 15.42 -6.92
N LEU A 203 4.38 14.66 -7.86
CA LEU A 203 4.53 15.06 -9.26
C LEU A 203 3.23 14.80 -10.04
N ARG A 204 2.51 15.88 -10.36
CA ARG A 204 1.31 15.89 -11.23
C ARG A 204 1.62 15.88 -12.73
N TYR A 205 2.88 15.61 -13.09
CA TYR A 205 3.40 15.70 -14.44
C TYR A 205 2.56 14.99 -15.51
N ASN A 206 2.14 15.73 -16.53
CA ASN A 206 1.66 15.15 -17.77
C ASN A 206 2.86 14.65 -18.60
N ARG A 207 2.90 13.34 -18.90
CA ARG A 207 3.96 12.72 -19.68
C ARG A 207 4.08 13.23 -21.12
N LYS A 208 3.02 13.84 -21.67
CA LYS A 208 3.02 14.38 -23.04
C LYS A 208 3.70 15.75 -23.12
N ASP A 209 3.29 16.67 -22.26
CA ASP A 209 3.65 18.09 -22.41
C ASP A 209 4.70 18.56 -21.40
N LYS A 210 5.20 17.62 -20.58
CA LYS A 210 6.21 17.82 -19.56
C LYS A 210 5.92 18.91 -18.52
N THR A 211 4.65 19.19 -18.25
CA THR A 211 4.22 20.32 -17.41
C THR A 211 3.31 19.89 -16.26
N ASP A 212 3.32 20.68 -15.19
CA ASP A 212 2.35 20.66 -14.10
C ASP A 212 1.46 21.91 -14.23
N LYS A 213 0.27 21.74 -14.82
CA LYS A 213 -0.64 22.86 -15.12
C LYS A 213 -1.02 23.65 -13.88
N LEU A 214 -1.23 22.97 -12.76
CA LEU A 214 -1.59 23.60 -11.49
C LEU A 214 -0.45 24.51 -11.01
N GLN A 215 0.78 24.00 -11.00
CA GLN A 215 1.93 24.80 -10.58
C GLN A 215 2.21 25.98 -11.53
N GLU A 216 1.99 25.81 -12.83
CA GLU A 216 2.06 26.93 -13.79
C GLU A 216 0.99 28.00 -13.52
N GLN A 217 -0.24 27.61 -13.17
CA GLN A 217 -1.25 28.59 -12.76
C GLN A 217 -0.87 29.34 -11.49
N LEU A 218 -0.42 28.62 -10.46
CA LEU A 218 0.04 29.25 -9.22
C LEU A 218 1.20 30.22 -9.49
N LYS A 219 2.14 29.87 -10.39
CA LYS A 219 3.19 30.82 -10.81
C LYS A 219 2.63 32.11 -11.38
N LYS A 220 1.61 32.03 -12.24
CA LYS A 220 0.96 33.23 -12.81
C LYS A 220 0.26 34.07 -11.75
N TYR A 221 -0.47 33.43 -10.83
CA TYR A 221 -1.07 34.13 -9.68
C TYR A 221 -0.03 34.90 -8.88
N PHE A 222 1.05 34.23 -8.48
CA PHE A 222 2.07 34.86 -7.65
C PHE A 222 2.89 35.91 -8.42
N GLN A 223 3.06 35.77 -9.74
CA GLN A 223 3.61 36.83 -10.57
C GLN A 223 2.73 38.08 -10.56
N LYS A 224 1.40 37.92 -10.73
CA LYS A 224 0.46 39.04 -10.71
C LYS A 224 0.37 39.72 -9.34
N ILE A 225 0.32 38.93 -8.27
CA ILE A 225 0.37 39.44 -6.90
C ILE A 225 1.67 40.23 -6.68
N TYR A 226 2.81 39.71 -7.14
CA TYR A 226 4.10 40.39 -7.03
C TYR A 226 4.14 41.73 -7.78
N GLU A 227 3.61 41.77 -9.01
CA GLU A 227 3.46 43.01 -9.80
C GLU A 227 2.63 44.06 -9.04
N GLU A 228 1.58 43.66 -8.31
CA GLU A 228 0.76 44.56 -7.50
C GLU A 228 1.49 45.14 -6.27
N LEU A 229 2.46 44.41 -5.70
CA LEU A 229 3.28 44.87 -4.57
C LEU A 229 4.24 46.01 -4.94
N SER A 230 4.45 46.26 -6.24
CA SER A 230 5.24 47.42 -6.71
C SER A 230 4.59 48.74 -6.29
N LYS A 231 3.25 48.78 -6.21
CA LYS A 231 2.47 50.01 -6.00
C LYS A 231 2.68 50.65 -4.63
N ASN A 232 3.15 49.88 -3.64
CA ASN A 232 3.39 50.32 -2.28
C ASN A 232 4.79 49.98 -1.76
N GLY A 233 5.71 49.58 -2.65
CA GLY A 233 7.10 49.25 -2.29
C GLY A 233 7.30 47.93 -1.54
N ALA A 234 6.24 47.18 -1.23
CA ALA A 234 6.31 45.90 -0.52
C ALA A 234 7.10 44.84 -1.30
N GLN A 235 7.21 45.01 -2.63
CA GLN A 235 8.00 44.16 -3.52
C GLN A 235 9.48 44.05 -3.09
N ALA A 236 10.03 45.07 -2.43
CA ALA A 236 11.43 45.06 -1.97
C ALA A 236 11.75 43.92 -0.99
N ARG A 237 10.78 43.50 -0.16
CA ARG A 237 10.93 42.35 0.74
C ARG A 237 11.27 41.07 -0.02
N TYR A 238 10.74 40.95 -1.23
CA TYR A 238 10.80 39.75 -2.05
C TYR A 238 11.85 39.88 -3.17
N GLY A 239 12.94 40.63 -2.93
CA GLY A 239 14.11 40.67 -3.81
C GLY A 239 14.08 41.70 -4.96
N GLY A 240 12.96 42.39 -5.16
CA GLY A 240 12.82 43.38 -6.24
C GLY A 240 12.96 42.79 -7.65
N ASP A 241 12.98 43.62 -8.68
CA ASP A 241 12.86 43.15 -10.08
C ASP A 241 14.02 42.25 -10.56
N LYS A 242 15.20 42.38 -9.96
CA LYS A 242 16.42 41.68 -10.42
C LYS A 242 16.47 40.20 -10.00
N ASP A 243 15.88 39.84 -8.87
CA ASP A 243 15.86 38.45 -8.36
C ASP A 243 14.62 38.21 -7.47
N PRO A 244 13.41 38.10 -8.05
CA PRO A 244 12.17 37.96 -7.29
C PRO A 244 12.11 36.63 -6.51
N ASN A 245 11.99 36.73 -5.18
CA ASN A 245 11.84 35.60 -4.28
C ASN A 245 10.37 35.17 -4.14
N TYR A 246 9.85 34.50 -5.16
CA TYR A 246 8.49 33.95 -5.15
C TYR A 246 8.24 32.92 -4.05
N PHE A 247 9.27 32.22 -3.55
CA PHE A 247 9.06 31.24 -2.47
C PHE A 247 8.66 31.94 -1.18
N GLN A 248 9.38 32.99 -0.80
CA GLN A 248 9.03 33.79 0.38
C GLN A 248 7.65 34.46 0.23
N LEU A 249 7.33 35.00 -0.94
CA LEU A 249 6.00 35.56 -1.22
C LEU A 249 4.87 34.54 -1.00
N ARG A 250 5.07 33.30 -1.46
CA ARG A 250 4.08 32.22 -1.30
C ARG A 250 3.91 31.79 0.16
N GLU A 251 5.01 31.74 0.92
CA GLU A 251 4.97 31.42 2.37
C GLU A 251 4.20 32.48 3.14
N ASP A 252 4.48 33.75 2.89
CA ASP A 252 3.82 34.86 3.57
C ASP A 252 2.34 34.92 3.19
N TRP A 253 2.02 34.70 1.90
CA TRP A 253 0.62 34.62 1.45
C TRP A 253 -0.13 33.48 2.12
N TRP A 254 0.47 32.29 2.23
CA TRP A 254 -0.16 31.19 2.95
C TRP A 254 -0.39 31.56 4.41
N THR A 255 0.65 32.05 5.09
CA THR A 255 0.62 32.41 6.51
C THR A 255 -0.52 33.36 6.84
N VAL A 256 -0.71 34.42 6.04
CA VAL A 256 -1.75 35.42 6.31
C VAL A 256 -3.16 34.97 5.88
N ASN A 257 -3.31 33.92 5.07
CA ASN A 257 -4.61 33.44 4.55
C ASN A 257 -5.05 32.07 5.11
N ARG A 258 -4.17 31.35 5.81
CA ARG A 258 -4.40 29.97 6.27
C ARG A 258 -5.64 29.80 7.16
N ASP A 259 -6.01 30.84 7.91
CA ASP A 259 -7.24 30.92 8.71
C ASP A 259 -8.51 30.79 7.87
N GLN A 260 -8.58 31.49 6.73
CA GLN A 260 -9.74 31.45 5.83
C GLN A 260 -9.83 30.09 5.13
N VAL A 261 -8.69 29.52 4.77
CA VAL A 261 -8.62 28.18 4.17
C VAL A 261 -9.05 27.10 5.18
N TRP A 262 -8.60 27.20 6.44
CA TRP A 262 -9.06 26.29 7.50
C TRP A 262 -10.55 26.44 7.77
N LYS A 263 -11.08 27.68 7.80
CA LYS A 263 -12.52 27.95 7.84
C LYS A 263 -13.22 27.19 6.72
N ALA A 264 -12.86 27.42 5.46
CA ALA A 264 -13.48 26.76 4.30
C ALA A 264 -13.47 25.22 4.39
N LEU A 265 -12.35 24.64 4.86
CA LEU A 265 -12.13 23.21 5.03
C LEU A 265 -12.99 22.59 6.15
N THR A 266 -13.32 23.34 7.19
CA THR A 266 -13.98 22.77 8.39
C THR A 266 -15.48 23.05 8.47
N CYS A 267 -16.07 23.72 7.47
CA CYS A 267 -17.47 24.18 7.52
C CYS A 267 -18.51 23.07 7.75
N LYS A 268 -18.23 21.87 7.25
CA LYS A 268 -19.13 20.72 7.31
C LYS A 268 -18.68 19.66 8.33
N ALA A 269 -17.60 19.90 9.08
CA ALA A 269 -17.19 18.98 10.14
C ALA A 269 -18.25 18.95 11.26
N ASP A 270 -18.42 17.80 11.91
CA ASP A 270 -19.42 17.65 12.96
C ASP A 270 -19.15 18.59 14.14
N ALA A 271 -20.21 19.10 14.75
CA ALA A 271 -20.14 20.09 15.81
C ALA A 271 -19.32 19.62 17.03
N SER A 272 -19.27 18.31 17.29
CA SER A 272 -18.50 17.69 18.39
C SER A 272 -17.07 17.28 18.01
N SER A 273 -16.63 17.55 16.78
CA SER A 273 -15.30 17.15 16.32
C SER A 273 -14.21 17.98 17.01
N ALA A 274 -13.32 17.30 17.74
CA ALA A 274 -12.19 17.91 18.45
C ALA A 274 -10.85 17.67 17.73
N TYR A 275 -9.99 18.69 17.70
CA TYR A 275 -8.58 18.50 17.34
C TYR A 275 -7.81 17.87 18.51
N PHE A 276 -6.82 17.02 18.21
CA PHE A 276 -6.21 16.14 19.21
C PHE A 276 -5.35 16.90 20.25
N ARG A 277 -4.67 17.99 19.84
CA ARG A 277 -3.88 18.84 20.75
C ARG A 277 -4.72 20.01 21.31
N PRO A 278 -4.50 20.40 22.57
CA PRO A 278 -5.06 21.62 23.13
C PRO A 278 -4.24 22.83 22.66
N THR A 279 -4.63 23.42 21.54
CA THR A 279 -3.91 24.56 20.92
C THR A 279 -4.70 25.87 20.96
N CYS A 280 -5.94 25.81 21.42
CA CYS A 280 -6.79 26.98 21.56
C CYS A 280 -6.46 27.73 22.86
N SER A 281 -6.69 29.05 22.86
CA SER A 281 -6.52 29.88 24.04
C SER A 281 -7.89 30.16 24.66
N ASP A 282 -8.18 29.55 25.81
CA ASP A 282 -9.38 29.82 26.60
C ASP A 282 -8.95 30.42 27.95
N GLY A 283 -8.92 31.75 28.03
CA GLY A 283 -8.40 32.47 29.20
C GLY A 283 -6.90 32.23 29.43
N ASN A 284 -6.54 31.80 30.64
CA ASN A 284 -5.15 31.49 31.05
C ASN A 284 -4.73 30.03 30.78
N SER A 285 -5.53 29.25 30.06
CA SER A 285 -5.26 27.82 29.82
C SER A 285 -5.42 27.42 28.34
N GLN A 286 -4.68 26.40 27.93
CA GLN A 286 -4.84 25.78 26.61
C GLN A 286 -6.07 24.85 26.59
N SER A 287 -6.83 24.87 25.50
CA SER A 287 -8.01 24.02 25.32
C SER A 287 -8.06 23.36 23.93
N GLN A 288 -8.86 22.30 23.80
CA GLN A 288 -9.07 21.61 22.53
C GLN A 288 -10.07 22.35 21.64
N ALA A 289 -9.84 22.27 20.33
CA ALA A 289 -10.71 22.84 19.31
C ALA A 289 -11.97 21.98 19.09
N THR A 290 -12.94 22.05 20.00
CA THR A 290 -14.09 21.11 20.07
C THR A 290 -15.25 21.45 19.14
N LYS A 291 -15.30 22.65 18.56
CA LYS A 291 -16.42 23.11 17.71
C LYS A 291 -16.05 23.01 16.23
N GLN A 292 -16.35 21.88 15.59
CA GLN A 292 -16.02 21.64 14.18
C GLN A 292 -14.50 21.76 13.88
N CYS A 293 -13.64 21.25 14.77
CA CYS A 293 -12.19 21.40 14.66
C CYS A 293 -11.71 22.86 14.70
N ARG A 294 -12.39 23.77 15.41
CA ARG A 294 -12.05 25.20 15.54
C ARG A 294 -11.99 25.64 17.00
N CYS A 295 -11.24 26.70 17.24
CA CYS A 295 -11.15 27.37 18.54
C CYS A 295 -12.31 28.33 18.79
N GLY A 296 -12.60 28.60 20.08
CA GLY A 296 -13.63 29.54 20.53
C GLY A 296 -15.04 29.15 20.07
N ASP A 297 -15.90 30.15 19.87
CA ASP A 297 -17.25 29.99 19.29
C ASP A 297 -17.26 29.73 17.77
N GLY A 298 -16.19 29.13 17.25
CA GLY A 298 -15.95 28.96 15.82
C GLY A 298 -15.19 30.13 15.17
N ASP A 299 -14.60 31.03 15.97
CA ASP A 299 -13.73 32.09 15.48
C ASP A 299 -12.33 31.57 15.18
N VAL A 300 -12.06 31.28 13.90
CA VAL A 300 -10.77 30.73 13.45
C VAL A 300 -9.68 31.79 13.27
N ASN A 301 -9.63 32.81 14.12
CA ASN A 301 -8.40 33.61 14.19
C ASN A 301 -7.22 32.75 14.69
N ILE A 302 -7.53 31.63 15.35
CA ILE A 302 -6.58 30.58 15.73
C ILE A 302 -6.89 29.31 14.92
N VAL A 303 -5.97 28.91 14.05
CA VAL A 303 -5.99 27.59 13.40
C VAL A 303 -5.35 26.59 14.37
N PRO A 304 -6.06 25.55 14.82
CA PRO A 304 -5.59 24.68 15.90
C PRO A 304 -4.49 23.69 15.49
N THR A 305 -4.26 23.51 14.19
CA THR A 305 -3.21 22.65 13.64
C THR A 305 -2.03 23.47 13.15
N TYR A 306 -0.84 22.88 13.23
CA TYR A 306 0.42 23.42 12.71
C TYR A 306 1.12 22.45 11.76
N PHE A 307 0.42 21.41 11.30
CA PHE A 307 0.90 20.47 10.29
C PHE A 307 1.38 21.16 9.01
N ASP A 308 0.83 22.32 8.63
CA ASP A 308 1.31 23.10 7.49
C ASP A 308 2.70 23.72 7.70
N TYR A 309 3.28 23.64 8.90
CA TYR A 309 4.69 23.98 9.17
C TYR A 309 5.55 22.76 9.52
N VAL A 310 5.00 21.55 9.34
CA VAL A 310 5.74 20.28 9.42
C VAL A 310 6.20 19.87 8.02
N PRO A 311 7.45 19.47 7.77
CA PRO A 311 7.89 18.96 6.47
C PRO A 311 7.00 17.83 5.94
N GLN A 312 6.60 17.92 4.66
CA GLN A 312 5.60 17.01 4.07
C GLN A 312 5.95 15.53 4.21
N PHE A 313 7.23 15.18 4.03
CA PHE A 313 7.71 13.81 4.17
C PHE A 313 7.37 13.21 5.55
N LEU A 314 7.57 13.96 6.65
CA LEU A 314 7.31 13.47 8.00
C LEU A 314 5.81 13.24 8.24
N ARG A 315 4.96 14.13 7.71
CA ARG A 315 3.50 13.97 7.78
C ARG A 315 3.04 12.72 7.03
N TRP A 316 3.59 12.50 5.85
CA TRP A 316 3.28 11.31 5.06
C TRP A 316 3.79 10.02 5.69
N PHE A 317 4.95 10.05 6.35
CA PHE A 317 5.49 8.87 7.04
C PHE A 317 4.65 8.51 8.27
N GLU A 318 4.20 9.52 9.03
CA GLU A 318 3.27 9.33 10.15
C GLU A 318 1.90 8.80 9.66
N GLU A 319 1.32 9.37 8.61
CA GLU A 319 0.06 8.89 8.01
C GLU A 319 0.20 7.46 7.44
N TRP A 320 1.34 7.14 6.82
CA TRP A 320 1.66 5.81 6.31
C TRP A 320 1.71 4.77 7.44
N ALA A 321 2.32 5.08 8.57
CA ALA A 321 2.44 4.15 9.70
C ALA A 321 1.07 3.83 10.32
N GLU A 322 0.22 4.85 10.51
CA GLU A 322 -1.17 4.64 10.97
C GLU A 322 -1.95 3.76 9.98
N ASP A 323 -1.84 4.01 8.67
CA ASP A 323 -2.52 3.25 7.63
C ASP A 323 -2.03 1.80 7.55
N PHE A 324 -0.72 1.60 7.67
CA PHE A 324 -0.07 0.29 7.73
C PHE A 324 -0.62 -0.54 8.89
N CYS A 325 -0.58 0.01 10.11
CA CYS A 325 -1.00 -0.71 11.31
C CYS A 325 -2.48 -1.10 11.26
N ARG A 326 -3.33 -0.19 10.79
CA ARG A 326 -4.75 -0.45 10.56
C ARG A 326 -4.96 -1.59 9.56
N LYS A 327 -4.31 -1.54 8.40
CA LYS A 327 -4.44 -2.57 7.36
C LYS A 327 -3.86 -3.91 7.84
N LYS A 328 -2.75 -3.90 8.57
CA LYS A 328 -2.13 -5.10 9.15
C LYS A 328 -3.13 -5.85 10.04
N LYS A 329 -3.85 -5.15 10.92
CA LYS A 329 -4.90 -5.77 11.76
C LYS A 329 -5.94 -6.53 10.93
N ILE A 330 -6.43 -5.92 9.85
CA ILE A 330 -7.41 -6.55 8.94
C ILE A 330 -6.82 -7.79 8.29
N TYR A 331 -5.65 -7.65 7.67
CA TYR A 331 -5.02 -8.73 6.93
C TYR A 331 -4.72 -9.91 7.85
N VAL A 332 -4.18 -9.66 9.05
CA VAL A 332 -3.96 -10.68 10.08
C VAL A 332 -5.27 -11.36 10.44
N GLY A 333 -6.35 -10.60 10.66
CA GLY A 333 -7.68 -11.16 10.93
C GLY A 333 -8.21 -12.04 9.78
N ILE A 334 -8.02 -11.62 8.53
CA ILE A 334 -8.38 -12.37 7.33
C ILE A 334 -7.61 -13.69 7.27
N VAL A 335 -6.27 -13.65 7.37
CA VAL A 335 -5.48 -14.89 7.27
C VAL A 335 -5.73 -15.81 8.46
N LYS A 336 -5.92 -15.28 9.67
CA LYS A 336 -6.32 -16.09 10.84
C LYS A 336 -7.63 -16.82 10.59
N LYS A 337 -8.65 -16.10 10.10
CA LYS A 337 -9.95 -16.68 9.76
C LYS A 337 -9.78 -17.79 8.71
N TYR A 338 -9.21 -17.47 7.55
CA TYR A 338 -9.13 -18.46 6.47
C TYR A 338 -8.10 -19.58 6.71
N CYS A 339 -7.15 -19.43 7.63
CA CYS A 339 -6.14 -20.46 7.90
C CYS A 339 -6.36 -21.27 9.18
N ARG A 340 -7.18 -20.78 10.12
CA ARG A 340 -7.42 -21.47 11.42
C ARG A 340 -8.90 -21.72 11.74
N LYS A 341 -9.80 -20.79 11.40
CA LYS A 341 -11.24 -20.87 11.74
C LYS A 341 -12.11 -20.10 10.75
N LYS A 342 -12.90 -20.79 9.92
CA LYS A 342 -13.72 -20.15 8.88
C LYS A 342 -14.87 -19.32 9.49
N ASP A 343 -15.47 -19.80 10.57
CA ASP A 343 -16.47 -19.12 11.41
C ASP A 343 -16.60 -19.80 12.80
N ASN A 344 -17.48 -19.29 13.67
CA ASN A 344 -17.70 -19.82 15.03
C ASN A 344 -18.35 -21.22 15.05
N SER A 345 -18.92 -21.66 13.93
CA SER A 345 -19.57 -22.97 13.75
C SER A 345 -18.69 -24.00 13.03
N SER A 346 -17.61 -23.56 12.40
CA SER A 346 -16.69 -24.42 11.66
C SER A 346 -15.73 -25.17 12.58
N GLU A 347 -15.46 -26.42 12.26
CA GLU A 347 -14.41 -27.19 12.92
C GLU A 347 -13.06 -26.46 12.82
N GLU A 348 -12.30 -26.43 13.92
CA GLU A 348 -10.94 -25.90 13.89
C GLU A 348 -10.10 -26.67 12.86
N ARG A 349 -9.30 -25.93 12.09
CA ARG A 349 -8.37 -26.48 11.10
C ARG A 349 -6.99 -25.85 11.23
N TYR A 350 -5.96 -26.51 10.72
CA TYR A 350 -4.62 -25.93 10.63
C TYR A 350 -4.11 -25.95 9.19
N CYS A 351 -4.25 -24.84 8.48
CA CYS A 351 -3.82 -24.73 7.09
C CYS A 351 -2.46 -24.05 6.92
N SER A 352 -1.74 -24.40 5.86
CA SER A 352 -0.54 -23.67 5.43
C SER A 352 -0.84 -22.64 4.36
N ARG A 353 0.12 -21.72 4.16
CA ARG A 353 0.11 -20.75 3.03
C ARG A 353 -0.01 -21.40 1.65
N ASN A 354 0.39 -22.66 1.51
CA ASN A 354 0.35 -23.42 0.26
C ASN A 354 -1.00 -24.09 0.02
N GLY A 355 -1.95 -23.91 0.94
CA GLY A 355 -3.29 -24.50 0.87
C GLY A 355 -3.37 -25.92 1.42
N PHE A 356 -2.31 -26.40 2.09
CA PHE A 356 -2.28 -27.74 2.64
C PHE A 356 -2.95 -27.81 4.01
N ASP A 357 -3.66 -28.91 4.26
CA ASP A 357 -4.16 -29.31 5.57
C ASP A 357 -3.02 -29.93 6.36
N CYS A 358 -2.54 -29.23 7.38
CA CYS A 358 -1.39 -29.66 8.18
C CYS A 358 -1.74 -30.77 9.18
N GLU A 359 -3.01 -31.15 9.32
CA GLU A 359 -3.39 -32.34 10.08
C GLU A 359 -3.06 -33.62 9.33
N GLN A 360 -3.21 -33.60 8.00
CA GLN A 360 -2.97 -34.75 7.14
C GLN A 360 -1.65 -34.66 6.36
N THR A 361 -1.07 -33.46 6.27
CA THR A 361 0.23 -33.24 5.62
C THR A 361 1.37 -33.56 6.56
N VAL A 362 2.28 -34.43 6.11
CA VAL A 362 3.51 -34.83 6.82
C VAL A 362 4.66 -34.67 5.83
N ASN A 363 5.31 -33.50 5.87
CA ASN A 363 6.40 -33.15 4.96
C ASN A 363 7.57 -34.13 5.06
N ALA A 364 7.81 -34.71 6.23
CA ALA A 364 8.82 -35.75 6.44
C ALA A 364 8.73 -36.95 5.51
N ARG A 365 7.52 -37.22 5.04
CA ARG A 365 7.20 -38.35 4.18
C ARG A 365 6.86 -37.96 2.75
N GLY A 366 7.00 -36.67 2.43
CA GLY A 366 6.50 -36.12 1.18
C GLY A 366 4.98 -36.08 1.08
N LYS A 367 4.24 -36.46 2.12
CA LYS A 367 2.79 -36.59 2.10
C LYS A 367 2.17 -35.19 2.19
N VAL A 368 1.50 -34.75 1.12
CA VAL A 368 0.86 -33.43 1.07
C VAL A 368 -0.62 -33.57 0.73
N ARG A 369 -1.50 -32.91 1.49
CA ARG A 369 -2.96 -32.99 1.38
C ARG A 369 -3.60 -31.61 1.34
N MET A 370 -4.59 -31.42 0.46
CA MET A 370 -5.34 -30.17 0.23
C MET A 370 -6.77 -30.33 0.79
N GLY A 371 -6.88 -30.67 2.07
CA GLY A 371 -8.15 -30.96 2.75
C GLY A 371 -8.78 -29.76 3.45
N LYS A 372 -9.97 -29.98 4.03
CA LYS A 372 -10.67 -29.06 4.96
C LYS A 372 -10.83 -27.61 4.47
N GLY A 373 -10.85 -27.38 3.16
CA GLY A 373 -10.95 -26.05 2.56
C GLY A 373 -9.71 -25.17 2.78
N CYS A 374 -8.53 -25.75 2.98
CA CYS A 374 -7.29 -25.01 3.19
C CYS A 374 -6.84 -24.20 1.97
N THR A 375 -7.38 -24.45 0.78
CA THR A 375 -7.21 -23.57 -0.38
C THR A 375 -7.66 -22.12 -0.12
N ASP A 376 -8.64 -21.90 0.77
CA ASP A 376 -9.04 -20.56 1.20
C ASP A 376 -7.85 -19.82 1.87
N CYS A 377 -7.03 -20.54 2.66
CA CYS A 377 -5.83 -19.99 3.29
C CYS A 377 -4.79 -19.58 2.24
N PHE A 378 -4.61 -20.38 1.19
CA PHE A 378 -3.73 -20.02 0.07
C PHE A 378 -4.13 -18.70 -0.57
N PHE A 379 -5.42 -18.52 -0.87
CA PHE A 379 -5.91 -17.26 -1.47
C PHE A 379 -5.92 -16.08 -0.50
N ALA A 380 -5.95 -16.30 0.81
CA ALA A 380 -5.80 -15.25 1.82
C ALA A 380 -4.34 -14.85 2.03
N CYS A 381 -3.42 -15.82 2.10
CA CYS A 381 -2.02 -15.60 2.41
C CYS A 381 -1.24 -14.95 1.26
N ASN A 382 -1.44 -15.38 0.00
CA ASN A 382 -0.66 -14.82 -1.12
C ASN A 382 -0.81 -13.29 -1.25
N PRO A 383 -2.03 -12.71 -1.31
CA PRO A 383 -2.18 -11.26 -1.37
C PRO A 383 -1.66 -10.53 -0.13
N TYR A 384 -1.75 -11.15 1.04
CA TYR A 384 -1.20 -10.59 2.28
C TYR A 384 0.33 -10.52 2.25
N ILE A 385 0.99 -11.58 1.79
CA ILE A 385 2.44 -11.66 1.64
C ILE A 385 2.93 -10.59 0.63
N ASP A 386 2.25 -10.45 -0.51
CA ASP A 386 2.55 -9.40 -1.48
C ASP A 386 2.39 -8.00 -0.88
N TRP A 387 1.30 -7.79 -0.14
CA TRP A 387 1.04 -6.52 0.52
C TRP A 387 2.11 -6.19 1.56
N ILE A 388 2.44 -7.10 2.48
CA ILE A 388 3.40 -6.85 3.57
C ILE A 388 4.82 -6.60 3.05
N ASN A 389 5.22 -7.33 2.00
CA ASN A 389 6.52 -7.12 1.36
C ASN A 389 6.61 -5.74 0.70
N ASN A 390 5.57 -5.32 -0.02
CA ASN A 390 5.51 -3.96 -0.56
C ASN A 390 5.50 -2.91 0.55
N GLN A 391 4.81 -3.13 1.69
CA GLN A 391 4.88 -2.22 2.84
C GLN A 391 6.30 -2.12 3.39
N LYS A 392 7.05 -3.23 3.44
CA LYS A 392 8.46 -3.19 3.85
C LYS A 392 9.30 -2.32 2.92
N GLU A 393 9.15 -2.46 1.61
CA GLU A 393 9.90 -1.62 0.66
C GLU A 393 9.59 -0.12 0.85
N GLN A 394 8.31 0.21 1.12
CA GLN A 394 7.88 1.58 1.40
C GLN A 394 8.50 2.10 2.71
N PHE A 395 8.54 1.27 3.74
CA PHE A 395 9.19 1.59 5.01
C PHE A 395 10.69 1.86 4.83
N ASP A 396 11.42 0.96 4.17
CA ASP A 396 12.86 1.10 3.99
C ASP A 396 13.21 2.37 3.20
N LYS A 397 12.40 2.76 2.20
CA LYS A 397 12.55 4.03 1.46
C LYS A 397 12.38 5.24 2.37
N GLN A 398 11.38 5.22 3.25
CA GLN A 398 11.07 6.32 4.15
C GLN A 398 12.11 6.45 5.28
N VAL A 399 12.60 5.33 5.83
CA VAL A 399 13.71 5.33 6.80
C VAL A 399 14.97 5.96 6.20
N LYS A 400 15.36 5.56 4.98
CA LYS A 400 16.51 6.16 4.30
C LYS A 400 16.30 7.64 4.01
N LYS A 401 15.07 8.05 3.65
CA LYS A 401 14.71 9.46 3.47
C LYS A 401 14.84 10.24 4.78
N TYR A 402 14.37 9.70 5.90
CA TYR A 402 14.52 10.32 7.22
C TYR A 402 15.98 10.60 7.55
N THR A 403 16.85 9.59 7.44
CA THR A 403 18.29 9.73 7.70
C THR A 403 18.92 10.82 6.82
N LYS A 404 18.51 10.88 5.54
CA LYS A 404 18.99 11.91 4.60
C LYS A 404 18.56 13.32 5.00
N GLU A 405 17.30 13.53 5.36
CA GLU A 405 16.78 14.86 5.73
C GLU A 405 17.38 15.36 7.06
N ILE A 406 17.60 14.47 8.03
CA ILE A 406 18.24 14.82 9.31
C ILE A 406 19.73 15.18 9.13
N THR A 407 20.45 14.45 8.27
CA THR A 407 21.87 14.73 8.00
C THR A 407 22.09 15.98 7.16
N SER A 408 21.23 16.25 6.17
CA SER A 408 21.29 17.47 5.35
C SER A 408 20.70 18.71 6.03
N GLY A 409 20.16 18.58 7.25
CA GLY A 409 19.53 19.68 8.00
C GLY A 409 18.26 20.22 7.34
N GLY A 410 17.52 19.39 6.59
CA GLY A 410 16.34 19.81 5.83
C GLY A 410 16.65 20.74 4.65
N GLY A 411 17.92 21.03 4.40
CA GLY A 411 18.36 21.77 3.24
C GLY A 411 18.19 20.89 2.02
N ARG A 412 17.07 21.06 1.30
CA ARG A 412 16.98 20.68 -0.12
C ARG A 412 18.29 21.11 -0.75
N ALA A 413 19.09 20.18 -1.27
CA ALA A 413 20.38 20.48 -1.89
C ALA A 413 20.25 21.77 -2.68
N LYS A 414 21.03 22.81 -2.31
CA LYS A 414 21.04 24.15 -2.88
C LYS A 414 20.51 24.09 -4.31
N ARG A 415 19.26 24.52 -4.52
CA ARG A 415 18.68 24.60 -5.86
C ARG A 415 19.69 25.41 -6.68
N ALA A 416 20.07 24.86 -7.83
CA ALA A 416 21.15 25.34 -8.68
C ALA A 416 21.27 26.87 -8.68
N ALA A 417 22.47 27.37 -8.36
CA ALA A 417 22.98 28.72 -8.61
C ALA A 417 21.92 29.84 -8.74
N GLY A 418 21.31 30.23 -7.63
CA GLY A 418 20.62 31.51 -7.48
C GLY A 418 20.96 32.10 -6.11
N LYS A 419 21.34 33.38 -6.06
CA LYS A 419 21.86 34.11 -4.88
C LYS A 419 20.83 34.34 -3.75
N SER A 420 19.73 33.60 -3.67
CA SER A 420 18.73 33.82 -2.61
C SER A 420 19.08 33.04 -1.34
N ASN A 421 19.30 33.77 -0.25
CA ASN A 421 19.72 33.28 1.07
C ASN A 421 18.53 32.78 1.94
N TYR A 422 17.38 32.44 1.33
CA TYR A 422 16.15 32.14 2.08
C TYR A 422 16.18 30.74 2.71
N ASP A 423 16.37 30.69 4.02
CA ASP A 423 16.27 29.48 4.84
C ASP A 423 14.78 29.21 5.17
N GLY A 424 14.15 28.28 4.43
CA GLY A 424 12.72 27.98 4.59
C GLY A 424 12.36 27.29 5.91
N TYR A 425 11.06 27.23 6.25
CA TYR A 425 10.59 26.67 7.52
C TYR A 425 11.07 25.22 7.80
N GLU A 426 11.28 24.42 6.76
CA GLU A 426 11.69 23.02 6.87
C GLU A 426 13.04 22.87 7.59
N SER A 427 14.02 23.73 7.32
CA SER A 427 15.34 23.64 7.97
C SER A 427 15.26 23.99 9.46
N LYS A 428 14.45 25.00 9.82
CA LYS A 428 14.14 25.32 11.23
C LYS A 428 13.51 24.12 11.93
N PHE A 429 12.55 23.48 11.27
CA PHE A 429 11.89 22.28 11.78
C PHE A 429 12.88 21.14 12.04
N TYR A 430 13.71 20.77 11.06
CA TYR A 430 14.66 19.67 11.23
C TYR A 430 15.76 19.99 12.25
N LYS A 431 16.18 21.26 12.40
CA LYS A 431 17.08 21.70 13.48
C LYS A 431 16.45 21.45 14.85
N ILE A 432 15.20 21.86 15.06
CA ILE A 432 14.48 21.63 16.32
C ILE A 432 14.29 20.12 16.54
N LEU A 433 13.82 19.38 15.55
CA LEU A 433 13.62 17.93 15.65
C LEU A 433 14.91 17.22 16.05
N LYS A 434 16.03 17.51 15.38
CA LYS A 434 17.33 16.88 15.64
C LYS A 434 17.82 17.14 17.07
N ASN A 435 17.58 18.33 17.60
CA ASN A 435 18.04 18.75 18.92
C ASN A 435 17.14 18.25 20.07
N ASN A 436 15.98 17.65 19.77
CA ASN A 436 15.02 17.20 20.77
C ASN A 436 14.83 15.67 20.73
N GLY A 437 14.62 15.03 21.88
CA GLY A 437 14.10 13.65 22.00
C GLY A 437 14.89 12.53 21.30
N ASN A 438 16.21 12.66 21.14
CA ASN A 438 17.07 11.71 20.39
C ASN A 438 16.63 11.46 18.93
N TYR A 439 15.84 12.36 18.33
CA TYR A 439 15.39 12.25 16.94
C TYR A 439 16.49 12.64 15.91
N GLY A 440 17.71 12.91 16.37
CA GLY A 440 18.89 12.92 15.50
C GLY A 440 19.18 11.55 14.86
N GLY A 441 18.68 10.46 15.45
CA GLY A 441 18.58 9.14 14.85
C GLY A 441 17.13 8.76 14.54
N VAL A 442 16.93 7.83 13.59
CA VAL A 442 15.59 7.40 13.16
C VAL A 442 14.88 6.54 14.22
N ASP A 443 15.61 5.83 15.06
CA ASP A 443 15.09 4.84 16.00
C ASP A 443 14.09 5.41 17.01
N ALA A 444 14.35 6.60 17.56
CA ALA A 444 13.44 7.25 18.50
C ALA A 444 12.10 7.60 17.81
N PHE A 445 12.16 8.06 16.56
CA PHE A 445 10.99 8.35 15.74
C PHE A 445 10.20 7.08 15.42
N LEU A 446 10.87 6.00 15.01
CA LEU A 446 10.25 4.70 14.74
C LEU A 446 9.63 4.07 15.99
N GLY A 447 10.30 4.18 17.13
CA GLY A 447 9.77 3.73 18.41
C GLY A 447 8.49 4.47 18.79
N LEU A 448 8.40 5.76 18.48
CA LEU A 448 7.18 6.54 18.71
C LEU A 448 6.06 6.17 17.73
N LEU A 449 6.36 5.92 16.44
CA LEU A 449 5.38 5.40 15.47
C LEU A 449 4.77 4.07 15.94
N SER A 450 5.58 3.19 16.53
CA SER A 450 5.12 1.87 17.01
C SER A 450 4.11 1.99 18.16
N LYS A 451 4.14 3.09 18.91
CA LYS A 451 3.26 3.38 20.04
C LYS A 451 1.96 4.10 19.64
N GLU A 452 1.77 4.41 18.35
CA GLU A 452 0.49 4.96 17.89
C GLU A 452 -0.65 3.97 18.18
N LYS A 453 -1.83 4.47 18.57
CA LYS A 453 -2.95 3.62 19.01
C LYS A 453 -3.30 2.54 17.98
N ALA A 454 -3.33 2.91 16.69
CA ALA A 454 -3.59 1.99 15.59
C ALA A 454 -2.59 0.81 15.55
N CYS A 455 -1.33 1.05 15.91
CA CYS A 455 -0.27 0.05 15.96
C CYS A 455 -0.39 -0.82 17.22
N THR A 456 -0.61 -0.23 18.39
CA THR A 456 -0.83 -0.98 19.64
C THR A 456 -2.11 -1.83 19.61
N ALA A 457 -3.09 -1.47 18.78
CA ALA A 457 -4.31 -2.23 18.57
C ALA A 457 -4.11 -3.52 17.74
N VAL A 458 -2.93 -3.72 17.15
CA VAL A 458 -2.49 -4.99 16.54
C VAL A 458 -1.95 -5.88 17.66
N ASN A 459 -2.84 -6.57 18.36
CA ASN A 459 -2.53 -7.39 19.54
C ASN A 459 -2.34 -8.89 19.23
N ASP A 460 -2.48 -9.29 17.97
CA ASP A 460 -2.26 -10.66 17.53
C ASP A 460 -0.75 -10.92 17.33
N THR A 461 -0.13 -11.56 18.30
CA THR A 461 1.31 -11.87 18.28
C THR A 461 1.68 -12.90 17.21
N GLU A 462 0.76 -13.79 16.83
CA GLU A 462 0.96 -14.74 15.73
C GLU A 462 0.89 -14.05 14.35
N GLY A 463 0.24 -12.89 14.27
CA GLY A 463 0.28 -11.96 13.14
C GLY A 463 1.60 -11.22 12.94
N GLY A 464 2.44 -11.20 13.98
CA GLY A 464 3.67 -10.41 14.09
C GLY A 464 3.46 -9.12 14.88
N THR A 465 4.32 -8.89 15.87
CA THR A 465 4.31 -7.70 16.74
C THR A 465 4.83 -6.46 15.99
N ILE A 466 4.18 -5.31 16.21
CA ILE A 466 4.60 -4.04 15.63
C ILE A 466 5.71 -3.40 16.47
N ASP A 467 6.90 -3.39 15.91
CA ASP A 467 8.04 -2.60 16.38
C ASP A 467 8.87 -2.14 15.16
N PHE A 468 8.65 -0.90 14.73
CA PHE A 468 9.37 -0.33 13.59
C PHE A 468 10.86 -0.12 13.88
N LYS A 469 11.25 0.06 15.15
CA LYS A 469 12.64 0.32 15.53
C LYS A 469 13.49 -0.94 15.33
N GLU A 470 12.94 -2.12 15.64
CA GLU A 470 13.67 -3.39 15.54
C GLU A 470 13.79 -3.95 14.10
N VAL A 471 13.16 -3.31 13.11
CA VAL A 471 13.18 -3.80 11.71
C VAL A 471 14.60 -3.84 11.11
N ASN A 472 15.50 -2.95 11.53
CA ASN A 472 16.85 -2.80 10.98
C ASN A 472 17.97 -3.01 12.03
N SER A 473 17.66 -3.52 13.23
CA SER A 473 18.67 -3.75 14.27
C SER A 473 19.56 -4.94 13.86
N GLY A 474 20.86 -4.69 13.64
CA GLY A 474 21.83 -5.60 13.01
C GLY A 474 22.19 -6.89 13.78
N LYS A 475 21.29 -7.42 14.62
CA LYS A 475 21.46 -8.71 15.30
C LYS A 475 20.83 -9.90 14.55
N HIS A 476 19.99 -9.67 13.53
CA HIS A 476 19.20 -10.73 12.88
C HIS A 476 19.41 -10.84 11.36
N SER A 477 20.42 -10.16 10.81
CA SER A 477 20.83 -10.32 9.41
C SER A 477 21.80 -11.50 9.27
N SER A 478 21.31 -12.71 9.50
CA SER A 478 22.03 -13.94 9.16
C SER A 478 21.52 -14.48 7.83
N GLY A 479 22.37 -14.39 6.79
CA GLY A 479 22.19 -15.06 5.50
C GLY A 479 21.43 -14.24 4.45
N GLY A 480 22.00 -14.12 3.25
CA GLY A 480 21.47 -13.29 2.17
C GLY A 480 20.09 -13.73 1.65
N GLY A 481 19.32 -12.73 1.20
CA GLY A 481 17.98 -12.89 0.62
C GLY A 481 16.88 -12.55 1.61
N ASP A 482 16.04 -11.56 1.28
CA ASP A 482 14.92 -11.04 2.08
C ASP A 482 15.31 -10.43 3.44
N SER A 483 15.74 -9.16 3.41
CA SER A 483 15.71 -8.30 4.59
C SER A 483 14.26 -8.21 5.09
N GLY A 484 14.04 -8.34 6.40
CA GLY A 484 12.74 -8.46 7.06
C GLY A 484 12.76 -9.72 7.90
N THR A 485 12.90 -9.59 9.22
CA THR A 485 13.06 -10.76 10.09
C THR A 485 11.88 -11.73 9.90
N ASN A 486 12.15 -12.98 9.53
CA ASN A 486 11.17 -14.09 9.61
C ASN A 486 10.84 -14.48 11.07
N ASP A 487 11.35 -13.72 12.04
CA ASP A 487 11.12 -13.88 13.46
C ASP A 487 9.70 -13.42 13.84
N GLU A 488 8.86 -14.37 14.26
CA GLU A 488 7.50 -14.13 14.73
C GLU A 488 7.44 -13.15 15.92
N THR A 489 8.50 -13.11 16.74
CA THR A 489 8.57 -12.29 17.96
C THR A 489 9.05 -10.87 17.70
N LYS A 490 9.63 -10.59 16.52
CA LYS A 490 10.28 -9.29 16.20
C LYS A 490 9.90 -8.70 14.85
N GLY A 491 9.16 -9.42 14.01
CA GLY A 491 8.90 -8.98 12.65
C GLY A 491 7.62 -8.16 12.52
N THR A 492 7.75 -6.83 12.51
CA THR A 492 6.69 -5.91 12.01
C THR A 492 6.20 -6.32 10.62
N PHE A 493 7.14 -6.73 9.76
CA PHE A 493 6.89 -7.23 8.40
C PHE A 493 6.85 -8.76 8.32
N TYR A 494 6.70 -9.46 9.46
CA TYR A 494 6.52 -10.90 9.49
C TYR A 494 5.25 -11.29 8.73
N ARG A 495 5.35 -12.36 7.94
CA ARG A 495 4.27 -12.91 7.11
C ARG A 495 3.18 -13.62 7.92
N SER A 496 3.22 -13.55 9.25
CA SER A 496 2.36 -14.27 10.20
C SER A 496 2.64 -15.78 10.27
N LYS A 497 2.43 -16.35 11.47
CA LYS A 497 2.43 -17.78 11.75
C LYS A 497 1.31 -18.52 11.01
N TYR A 498 0.21 -17.82 10.73
CA TYR A 498 -0.93 -18.36 9.98
C TYR A 498 -0.56 -18.71 8.53
N CYS A 499 0.38 -17.97 7.95
CA CYS A 499 0.85 -18.14 6.58
C CYS A 499 2.24 -18.77 6.53
N GLN A 500 2.54 -19.70 7.43
CA GLN A 500 3.74 -20.54 7.33
C GLN A 500 3.42 -21.84 6.56
N PRO A 501 4.43 -22.52 6.00
CA PRO A 501 4.31 -23.90 5.56
C PRO A 501 3.85 -24.82 6.70
N CYS A 502 3.34 -26.01 6.36
CA CYS A 502 3.05 -26.99 7.41
C CYS A 502 4.36 -27.38 8.14
N PRO A 503 4.32 -27.58 9.47
CA PRO A 503 5.45 -28.13 10.20
C PRO A 503 5.89 -29.48 9.64
N TRP A 504 7.15 -29.83 9.90
CA TRP A 504 7.80 -31.00 9.30
C TRP A 504 7.00 -32.30 9.48
N CYS A 505 6.43 -32.50 10.67
CA CYS A 505 5.64 -33.67 11.03
C CYS A 505 4.12 -33.44 10.98
N GLY A 506 3.67 -32.25 10.59
CA GLY A 506 2.26 -31.86 10.67
C GLY A 506 1.82 -31.49 12.09
N MET A 507 0.52 -31.24 12.24
CA MET A 507 -0.12 -30.74 13.45
C MET A 507 -1.21 -31.70 13.94
N LYS A 508 -1.47 -31.71 15.24
CA LYS A 508 -2.65 -32.34 15.84
C LYS A 508 -3.31 -31.42 16.86
N LYS A 509 -4.58 -31.70 17.17
CA LYS A 509 -5.28 -31.02 18.27
C LYS A 509 -4.70 -31.51 19.60
N LYS A 510 -4.61 -30.61 20.57
CA LYS A 510 -4.19 -30.97 21.93
C LYS A 510 -5.24 -31.84 22.62
N ASP A 511 -4.77 -32.77 23.45
CA ASP A 511 -5.63 -33.55 24.34
C ASP A 511 -6.40 -32.59 25.27
N GLY A 512 -7.74 -32.65 25.25
CA GLY A 512 -8.62 -31.71 25.97
C GLY A 512 -9.20 -30.57 25.13
N GLY A 513 -8.94 -30.52 23.81
CA GLY A 513 -9.82 -29.89 22.83
C GLY A 513 -9.59 -28.40 22.52
N SER A 514 -8.61 -27.72 23.13
CA SER A 514 -8.27 -26.34 22.76
C SER A 514 -6.82 -26.20 22.30
N GLY A 515 -6.64 -25.91 21.01
CA GLY A 515 -5.35 -25.55 20.42
C GLY A 515 -4.64 -26.68 19.67
N TRP A 516 -3.50 -26.32 19.09
CA TRP A 516 -2.71 -27.16 18.19
C TRP A 516 -1.31 -27.40 18.73
N GLU A 517 -0.75 -28.57 18.45
CA GLU A 517 0.65 -28.91 18.71
C GLU A 517 1.23 -29.71 17.55
N GLU A 518 2.56 -29.69 17.42
CA GLU A 518 3.24 -30.49 16.40
C GLU A 518 3.11 -31.97 16.75
N LYS A 519 2.83 -32.81 15.74
CA LYS A 519 2.81 -34.25 15.93
C LYS A 519 4.17 -34.73 16.40
N ASN A 520 4.18 -35.66 17.36
CA ASN A 520 5.39 -36.29 17.90
C ASN A 520 6.47 -35.29 18.36
N ASN A 521 6.07 -34.12 18.88
CA ASN A 521 6.98 -33.04 19.28
C ASN A 521 7.96 -32.63 18.14
N GLY A 522 7.49 -32.67 16.89
CA GLY A 522 8.28 -32.32 15.71
C GLY A 522 9.25 -33.41 15.23
N THR A 523 9.21 -34.62 15.81
CA THR A 523 10.07 -35.75 15.44
C THR A 523 9.26 -36.88 14.81
N CYS A 524 9.44 -37.13 13.51
CA CYS A 524 8.71 -38.17 12.76
C CYS A 524 9.64 -38.91 11.80
N LYS A 525 9.20 -40.09 11.34
CA LYS A 525 9.97 -40.92 10.42
C LYS A 525 9.96 -40.31 9.02
N SER A 526 11.14 -40.25 8.40
CA SER A 526 11.28 -39.86 7.01
C SER A 526 11.10 -41.07 6.07
N GLY A 527 10.63 -40.80 4.86
CA GLY A 527 10.46 -41.80 3.80
C GLY A 527 9.03 -41.87 3.26
N ASN A 528 8.86 -42.54 2.13
CA ASN A 528 7.60 -42.53 1.39
C ASN A 528 6.54 -43.41 2.06
N LEU A 529 5.30 -42.91 2.12
CA LEU A 529 4.16 -43.65 2.68
C LEU A 529 3.60 -44.66 1.67
N TYR A 530 3.55 -44.26 0.40
CA TYR A 530 3.03 -45.07 -0.69
C TYR A 530 4.08 -45.27 -1.77
N LYS A 531 3.93 -46.33 -2.57
CA LYS A 531 4.74 -46.58 -3.75
C LYS A 531 3.90 -47.25 -4.86
N PRO A 532 4.27 -47.08 -6.13
CA PRO A 532 3.66 -47.85 -7.21
C PRO A 532 4.04 -49.33 -7.10
N LYS A 533 3.13 -50.22 -7.50
CA LYS A 533 3.37 -51.65 -7.63
C LYS A 533 4.40 -51.92 -8.73
N ASN A 534 5.18 -52.98 -8.55
CA ASN A 534 6.22 -53.36 -9.51
C ASN A 534 5.65 -53.55 -10.93
N GLY A 535 6.32 -52.96 -11.93
CA GLY A 535 5.94 -53.07 -13.34
C GLY A 535 4.79 -52.16 -13.79
N LYS A 536 4.30 -51.26 -12.92
CA LYS A 536 3.24 -50.29 -13.27
C LYS A 536 3.84 -48.95 -13.71
N SER A 537 3.34 -48.44 -14.83
CA SER A 537 3.74 -47.15 -15.39
C SER A 537 2.73 -46.07 -15.03
N GLY A 538 3.20 -44.92 -14.56
CA GLY A 538 2.37 -43.77 -14.27
C GLY A 538 2.00 -43.01 -15.54
N THR A 539 0.93 -42.21 -15.46
CA THR A 539 0.64 -41.15 -16.42
C THR A 539 1.59 -39.98 -16.17
N PRO A 540 2.45 -39.61 -17.12
CA PRO A 540 3.31 -38.44 -16.98
C PRO A 540 2.49 -37.15 -17.10
N ILE A 541 2.61 -36.25 -16.13
CA ILE A 541 1.99 -34.92 -16.14
C ILE A 541 3.06 -33.87 -15.81
N GLU A 542 3.46 -33.09 -16.81
CA GLU A 542 4.42 -32.01 -16.64
C GLU A 542 3.72 -30.66 -16.54
N ILE A 543 3.84 -30.00 -15.38
CA ILE A 543 3.20 -28.70 -15.10
C ILE A 543 4.26 -27.59 -14.96
N LEU A 544 3.94 -26.40 -15.43
CA LEU A 544 4.76 -25.20 -15.21
C LEU A 544 4.65 -24.76 -13.74
N LYS A 545 5.80 -24.59 -13.06
CA LYS A 545 5.87 -24.13 -11.67
C LYS A 545 5.40 -22.68 -11.56
N SER A 546 4.46 -22.42 -10.64
CA SER A 546 4.01 -21.06 -10.32
C SER A 546 4.86 -20.35 -9.27
N GLY A 547 5.72 -21.08 -8.56
CA GLY A 547 6.52 -20.53 -7.45
C GLY A 547 5.72 -20.34 -6.15
N GLU A 548 6.43 -20.34 -5.03
CA GLU A 548 5.81 -20.27 -3.70
C GLU A 548 6.13 -18.98 -2.96
N GLY A 549 7.28 -18.36 -3.21
CA GLY A 549 7.73 -17.06 -2.71
C GLY A 549 7.07 -15.83 -3.39
N HIS A 550 7.55 -14.65 -3.01
CA HIS A 550 6.95 -13.36 -3.38
C HIS A 550 7.16 -13.01 -4.86
N ASP A 551 8.41 -13.04 -5.32
CA ASP A 551 8.76 -12.76 -6.71
C ASP A 551 8.80 -14.02 -7.58
N ASP A 552 8.70 -15.21 -6.98
CA ASP A 552 8.84 -16.48 -7.69
C ASP A 552 7.90 -16.59 -8.89
N ILE A 553 6.63 -16.19 -8.73
CA ILE A 553 5.66 -16.24 -9.82
C ILE A 553 6.06 -15.33 -10.99
N LYS A 554 6.54 -14.12 -10.67
CA LYS A 554 7.02 -13.16 -11.66
C LYS A 554 8.26 -13.70 -12.35
N GLU A 555 9.23 -14.19 -11.59
CA GLU A 555 10.47 -14.74 -12.10
C GLU A 555 10.24 -15.96 -12.98
N LYS A 556 9.39 -16.90 -12.54
CA LYS A 556 9.05 -18.12 -13.30
C LYS A 556 8.30 -17.78 -14.59
N ILE A 557 7.33 -16.87 -14.55
CA ILE A 557 6.63 -16.40 -15.76
C ILE A 557 7.61 -15.67 -16.68
N GLU A 558 8.48 -14.80 -16.17
CA GLU A 558 9.47 -14.09 -16.99
C GLU A 558 10.49 -15.04 -17.63
N GLN A 559 10.95 -16.06 -16.90
CA GLN A 559 11.83 -17.10 -17.42
C GLN A 559 11.13 -17.92 -18.51
N PHE A 560 9.89 -18.37 -18.26
CA PHE A 560 9.05 -19.05 -19.25
C PHE A 560 8.84 -18.20 -20.51
N CYS A 561 8.62 -16.89 -20.36
CA CYS A 561 8.51 -15.98 -21.50
C CYS A 561 9.83 -15.85 -22.30
N LYS A 562 10.99 -15.97 -21.64
CA LYS A 562 12.32 -15.77 -22.25
C LYS A 562 12.81 -17.00 -23.01
N THR A 563 12.49 -18.22 -22.55
CA THR A 563 13.05 -19.49 -23.06
C THR A 563 12.88 -19.75 -24.56
N GLN A 564 12.03 -18.99 -25.27
CA GLN A 564 11.82 -19.19 -26.71
C GLN A 564 11.74 -17.90 -27.55
N ASN A 565 12.36 -16.79 -27.11
CA ASN A 565 12.52 -15.58 -27.94
C ASN A 565 13.83 -15.55 -28.75
N GLY A 566 14.57 -16.67 -28.81
CA GLY A 566 15.68 -16.85 -29.72
C GLY A 566 15.21 -17.36 -31.09
N THR A 567 14.53 -16.53 -31.89
CA THR A 567 14.40 -16.80 -33.33
C THR A 567 14.70 -15.53 -34.11
N GLY A 568 15.88 -15.54 -34.73
CA GLY A 568 16.21 -14.65 -35.83
C GLY A 568 15.25 -14.86 -36.99
N SER A 569 15.09 -13.79 -37.75
CA SER A 569 14.35 -13.71 -39.01
C SER A 569 14.71 -14.85 -39.98
N GLY A 570 13.71 -15.55 -40.51
CA GLY A 570 13.89 -16.40 -41.69
C GLY A 570 12.91 -17.58 -41.84
N ASN A 571 11.88 -17.36 -42.65
CA ASN A 571 11.06 -18.31 -43.41
C ASN A 571 10.38 -19.53 -42.77
N ALA A 572 9.11 -19.68 -43.18
CA ALA A 572 8.19 -20.74 -42.86
C ALA A 572 8.68 -22.13 -43.29
N SER A 573 8.57 -23.10 -42.39
CA SER A 573 8.08 -24.43 -42.69
C SER A 573 7.60 -25.11 -41.42
N SER A 574 6.50 -25.85 -41.56
CA SER A 574 5.87 -26.70 -40.55
C SER A 574 6.86 -27.75 -40.05
N GLY A 575 7.00 -27.88 -38.73
CA GLY A 575 7.85 -28.88 -38.10
C GLY A 575 8.00 -28.63 -36.61
N VAL A 576 7.29 -29.42 -35.79
CA VAL A 576 7.49 -29.52 -34.34
C VAL A 576 8.97 -29.84 -34.07
N SER A 577 9.70 -28.93 -33.41
CA SER A 577 11.03 -29.23 -32.87
C SER A 577 11.36 -28.28 -31.71
N GLY A 578 11.75 -28.89 -30.58
CA GLY A 578 11.83 -28.28 -29.26
C GLY A 578 12.92 -27.23 -29.10
N GLY A 579 12.51 -26.04 -28.67
CA GLY A 579 13.39 -25.11 -27.99
C GLY A 579 13.58 -25.55 -26.54
N ASN A 580 14.82 -25.89 -26.18
CA ASN A 580 15.27 -26.35 -24.87
C ASN A 580 14.84 -25.37 -23.77
N SER A 581 13.68 -25.64 -23.14
CA SER A 581 13.20 -24.84 -22.02
C SER A 581 13.84 -25.38 -20.74
N ASP A 582 14.29 -24.48 -19.87
CA ASP A 582 14.98 -24.82 -18.63
C ASP A 582 14.14 -25.84 -17.83
N PRO A 583 14.64 -27.08 -17.61
CA PRO A 583 13.93 -28.10 -16.85
C PRO A 583 13.52 -27.64 -15.45
N SER A 584 14.21 -26.66 -14.87
CA SER A 584 13.90 -26.07 -13.56
C SER A 584 12.56 -25.33 -13.48
N LEU A 585 11.93 -25.05 -14.64
CA LEU A 585 10.62 -24.40 -14.74
C LEU A 585 9.44 -25.35 -14.57
N TYR A 586 9.67 -26.66 -14.64
CA TYR A 586 8.59 -27.64 -14.69
C TYR A 586 8.65 -28.64 -13.53
N ASP A 587 7.48 -29.00 -13.00
CA ASP A 587 7.32 -30.15 -12.12
C ASP A 587 6.80 -31.33 -12.95
N ARG A 588 7.52 -32.46 -12.90
CA ARG A 588 7.23 -33.67 -13.66
C ARG A 588 6.60 -34.71 -12.75
N TRP A 589 5.28 -34.71 -12.69
CA TRP A 589 4.50 -35.65 -11.89
C TRP A 589 4.30 -36.97 -12.62
N GLN A 590 4.27 -38.06 -11.88
CA GLN A 590 3.84 -39.38 -12.32
C GLN A 590 2.60 -39.78 -11.52
N CYS A 591 1.46 -39.91 -12.18
CA CYS A 591 0.19 -40.25 -11.54
C CYS A 591 -0.20 -41.71 -11.82
N TYR A 592 -0.52 -42.46 -10.78
CA TYR A 592 -0.82 -43.89 -10.82
C TYR A 592 -2.27 -44.14 -10.41
N GLU A 593 -2.95 -45.04 -11.11
CA GLU A 593 -4.30 -45.49 -10.72
C GLU A 593 -4.27 -46.08 -9.31
N GLY A 594 -5.32 -45.88 -8.51
CA GLY A 594 -5.35 -46.34 -7.13
C GLY A 594 -5.09 -47.85 -6.95
N LYS A 595 -5.48 -48.69 -7.92
CA LYS A 595 -5.22 -50.14 -7.89
C LYS A 595 -3.74 -50.50 -8.09
N ASP A 596 -2.96 -49.58 -8.64
CA ASP A 596 -1.53 -49.72 -8.92
C ASP A 596 -0.64 -49.16 -7.80
N VAL A 597 -1.23 -48.72 -6.69
CA VAL A 597 -0.51 -48.17 -5.52
C VAL A 597 -0.59 -49.15 -4.34
N GLU A 598 0.49 -49.24 -3.57
CA GLU A 598 0.56 -49.99 -2.30
C GLU A 598 1.24 -49.17 -1.19
N LYS A 599 0.88 -49.44 0.08
CA LYS A 599 1.51 -48.83 1.27
C LYS A 599 2.87 -49.50 1.53
N VAL A 600 3.86 -48.74 1.98
CA VAL A 600 5.19 -49.26 2.29
C VAL A 600 5.16 -50.01 3.64
N LYS A 601 5.67 -51.26 3.68
CA LYS A 601 5.54 -52.25 4.78
C LYS A 601 6.13 -51.86 6.17
N ASN A 602 6.56 -50.61 6.39
CA ASN A 602 7.02 -50.07 7.68
C ASN A 602 6.69 -48.56 7.80
N GLY A 603 5.75 -48.06 7.01
CA GLY A 603 5.38 -46.65 6.93
C GLY A 603 4.30 -46.23 7.94
N GLU A 604 4.01 -47.02 8.97
CA GLU A 604 2.94 -46.72 9.93
C GLU A 604 3.48 -45.86 11.07
N GLU A 605 2.75 -44.78 11.37
CA GLU A 605 2.80 -44.02 12.63
C GLU A 605 1.44 -44.20 13.31
N GLU A 606 1.39 -44.11 14.64
CA GLU A 606 0.18 -44.36 15.44
C GLU A 606 -1.00 -43.44 15.04
N ASP A 607 -0.73 -42.30 14.40
CA ASP A 607 -1.71 -41.26 14.02
C ASP A 607 -2.03 -41.20 12.50
N ASP A 608 -1.56 -42.16 11.67
CA ASP A 608 -1.81 -42.16 10.20
C ASP A 608 -3.08 -42.97 9.85
N GLU A 609 -4.24 -42.30 9.92
CA GLU A 609 -5.57 -42.89 9.65
C GLU A 609 -5.88 -43.17 8.17
N GLU A 610 -5.07 -42.68 7.23
CA GLU A 610 -5.34 -42.82 5.78
C GLU A 610 -4.98 -44.23 5.28
N GLU A 611 -5.97 -44.92 4.74
CA GLU A 611 -5.83 -46.26 4.17
C GLU A 611 -5.55 -46.20 2.66
N VAL A 612 -5.03 -47.29 2.10
CA VAL A 612 -4.82 -47.40 0.64
C VAL A 612 -6.12 -47.21 -0.15
N ASP A 613 -7.26 -47.55 0.46
CA ASP A 613 -8.57 -47.36 -0.15
C ASP A 613 -8.97 -45.88 -0.28
N ASP A 614 -8.44 -44.99 0.56
CA ASP A 614 -8.67 -43.55 0.42
C ASP A 614 -7.93 -42.99 -0.79
N VAL A 615 -6.70 -43.45 -1.04
CA VAL A 615 -5.94 -43.13 -2.26
C VAL A 615 -6.69 -43.61 -3.50
N LYS A 616 -7.36 -44.79 -3.44
CA LYS A 616 -8.20 -45.29 -4.54
C LYS A 616 -9.42 -44.40 -4.77
N LYS A 617 -10.14 -44.04 -3.71
CA LYS A 617 -11.33 -43.16 -3.79
C LYS A 617 -10.96 -41.76 -4.29
N ALA A 618 -9.75 -41.29 -4.00
CA ALA A 618 -9.22 -40.00 -4.45
C ALA A 618 -8.64 -40.02 -5.87
N GLY A 619 -8.84 -41.11 -6.63
CA GLY A 619 -8.47 -41.22 -8.03
C GLY A 619 -7.04 -41.66 -8.30
N GLY A 620 -6.30 -42.08 -7.27
CA GLY A 620 -4.92 -42.54 -7.38
C GLY A 620 -3.90 -41.65 -6.67
N LEU A 621 -2.63 -41.84 -7.00
CA LEU A 621 -1.49 -41.15 -6.37
C LEU A 621 -0.61 -40.49 -7.43
N CYS A 622 -0.30 -39.21 -7.24
CA CYS A 622 0.68 -38.48 -8.01
C CYS A 622 1.96 -38.28 -7.21
N ILE A 623 3.09 -38.64 -7.81
CA ILE A 623 4.42 -38.56 -7.23
C ILE A 623 5.27 -37.59 -8.03
N LEU A 624 5.90 -36.63 -7.34
CA LEU A 624 6.94 -35.75 -7.88
C LEU A 624 8.27 -36.13 -7.24
N LYS A 625 9.28 -36.43 -8.06
CA LYS A 625 10.64 -36.69 -7.56
C LYS A 625 11.36 -35.37 -7.30
N ASN A 626 12.08 -35.29 -6.18
CA ASN A 626 12.89 -34.14 -5.85
C ASN A 626 14.31 -34.31 -6.43
N ASP A 627 14.46 -33.99 -7.72
CA ASP A 627 15.73 -34.15 -8.45
C ASP A 627 16.85 -33.19 -7.98
N GLN A 628 16.56 -32.26 -7.05
CA GLN A 628 17.51 -31.25 -6.56
C GLN A 628 18.56 -31.77 -5.57
N ARG A 629 18.54 -33.05 -5.17
CA ARG A 629 19.60 -33.65 -4.34
C ARG A 629 20.96 -33.82 -5.04
N ASN A 630 21.04 -33.59 -6.35
CA ASN A 630 22.25 -33.85 -7.14
C ASN A 630 23.18 -32.61 -7.33
N GLU A 631 22.89 -31.45 -6.75
CA GLU A 631 23.79 -30.29 -6.81
C GLU A 631 24.54 -30.10 -5.49
N GLU A 632 25.85 -30.37 -5.49
CA GLU A 632 26.77 -30.47 -4.34
C GLU A 632 26.88 -29.26 -3.39
N ASN A 633 26.15 -28.15 -3.56
CA ASN A 633 26.34 -26.97 -2.70
C ASN A 633 25.08 -26.11 -2.49
N LYS A 634 24.07 -26.62 -1.78
CA LYS A 634 23.09 -25.75 -1.09
C LYS A 634 23.04 -26.03 0.40
N ALA A 635 23.31 -24.98 1.18
CA ALA A 635 23.46 -25.01 2.62
C ALA A 635 22.19 -25.53 3.33
N LYS A 636 22.44 -26.40 4.30
CA LYS A 636 21.51 -26.95 5.30
C LYS A 636 20.52 -25.90 5.83
N SER A 637 19.23 -26.03 5.52
CA SER A 637 18.20 -25.50 6.44
C SER A 637 16.88 -26.29 6.49
N GLN A 638 16.52 -27.13 5.50
CA GLN A 638 15.40 -28.05 5.64
C GLN A 638 15.74 -29.42 5.03
N LYS A 639 15.52 -30.50 5.79
CA LYS A 639 15.51 -31.86 5.24
C LYS A 639 14.30 -31.88 4.30
N GLU A 640 14.47 -31.88 2.99
CA GLU A 640 13.33 -32.06 2.07
C GLU A 640 13.15 -33.55 1.74
N PRO A 641 11.90 -34.01 1.57
CA PRO A 641 11.62 -35.40 1.21
C PRO A 641 12.14 -35.71 -0.20
N ASP A 642 12.50 -36.98 -0.43
CA ASP A 642 12.96 -37.50 -1.73
C ASP A 642 11.88 -37.43 -2.81
N GLU A 643 10.63 -37.63 -2.39
CA GLU A 643 9.46 -37.55 -3.26
C GLU A 643 8.37 -36.75 -2.56
N ILE A 644 7.55 -36.04 -3.34
CA ILE A 644 6.31 -35.42 -2.87
C ILE A 644 5.14 -36.24 -3.41
N GLN A 645 4.20 -36.59 -2.53
CA GLN A 645 3.09 -37.48 -2.79
C GLN A 645 1.77 -36.77 -2.51
N LYS A 646 0.94 -36.64 -3.54
CA LYS A 646 -0.43 -36.11 -3.47
C LYS A 646 -1.39 -37.20 -3.94
N THR A 647 -2.58 -37.31 -3.36
CA THR A 647 -3.64 -38.04 -4.08
C THR A 647 -3.92 -37.33 -5.39
N PHE A 648 -4.49 -38.02 -6.38
CA PHE A 648 -4.84 -37.37 -7.65
C PHE A 648 -5.82 -36.21 -7.44
N HIS A 649 -6.80 -36.38 -6.54
CA HIS A 649 -7.67 -35.30 -6.07
C HIS A 649 -6.88 -34.09 -5.54
N ASP A 650 -5.95 -34.29 -4.61
CA ASP A 650 -5.13 -33.18 -4.07
C ASP A 650 -4.26 -32.51 -5.14
N PHE A 651 -3.69 -33.30 -6.05
CA PHE A 651 -2.92 -32.81 -7.18
C PHE A 651 -3.78 -31.95 -8.12
N PHE A 652 -5.00 -32.39 -8.42
CA PHE A 652 -5.96 -31.65 -9.23
C PHE A 652 -6.28 -30.29 -8.62
N TYR A 653 -6.65 -30.24 -7.33
CA TYR A 653 -6.95 -28.98 -6.64
C TYR A 653 -5.72 -28.07 -6.51
N TYR A 654 -4.54 -28.65 -6.28
CA TYR A 654 -3.27 -27.91 -6.29
C TYR A 654 -3.06 -27.23 -7.65
N TRP A 655 -3.21 -27.97 -8.75
CA TRP A 655 -3.08 -27.41 -10.10
C TRP A 655 -4.09 -26.29 -10.37
N VAL A 656 -5.36 -26.49 -10.04
CA VAL A 656 -6.42 -25.48 -10.23
C VAL A 656 -6.12 -24.22 -9.42
N ALA A 657 -5.78 -24.35 -8.14
CA ALA A 657 -5.50 -23.21 -7.26
C ALA A 657 -4.32 -22.37 -7.77
N HIS A 658 -3.26 -23.03 -8.23
CA HIS A 658 -2.08 -22.39 -8.80
C HIS A 658 -2.38 -21.73 -10.15
N MET A 659 -3.15 -22.39 -11.03
CA MET A 659 -3.59 -21.79 -12.30
C MET A 659 -4.43 -20.52 -12.07
N LEU A 660 -5.31 -20.51 -11.07
CA LEU A 660 -6.09 -19.32 -10.70
C LEU A 660 -5.22 -18.20 -10.12
N LYS A 661 -4.26 -18.52 -9.23
CA LYS A 661 -3.27 -17.56 -8.72
C LYS A 661 -2.48 -16.92 -9.88
N ASP A 662 -1.99 -17.74 -10.81
CA ASP A 662 -1.27 -17.28 -12.00
C ASP A 662 -2.14 -16.37 -12.87
N SER A 663 -3.40 -16.74 -13.07
CA SER A 663 -4.37 -15.94 -13.82
C SER A 663 -4.59 -14.57 -13.19
N ILE A 664 -4.65 -14.49 -11.85
CA ILE A 664 -4.76 -13.22 -11.12
C ILE A 664 -3.51 -12.36 -11.33
N TYR A 665 -2.31 -12.96 -11.26
CA TYR A 665 -1.06 -12.24 -11.52
C TYR A 665 -1.02 -11.69 -12.95
N TRP A 666 -1.37 -12.50 -13.95
CA TRP A 666 -1.48 -12.06 -15.34
C TRP A 666 -2.41 -10.85 -15.49
N ARG A 667 -3.63 -10.93 -14.94
CA ARG A 667 -4.63 -9.86 -15.03
C ARG A 667 -4.20 -8.59 -14.31
N THR A 668 -3.61 -8.70 -13.12
CA THR A 668 -3.42 -7.56 -12.19
C THR A 668 -2.02 -6.96 -12.22
N LYS A 669 -1.00 -7.69 -12.67
CA LYS A 669 0.39 -7.21 -12.68
C LYS A 669 0.96 -7.08 -14.08
N LYS A 670 0.73 -8.09 -14.92
CA LYS A 670 1.41 -8.23 -16.22
C LYS A 670 0.64 -7.53 -17.35
N LEU A 671 -0.67 -7.77 -17.42
CA LEU A 671 -1.54 -7.29 -18.49
C LEU A 671 -2.43 -6.12 -18.07
N GLU A 672 -2.44 -5.71 -16.80
CA GLU A 672 -3.33 -4.67 -16.26
C GLU A 672 -3.39 -3.44 -17.18
N ARG A 673 -2.23 -2.90 -17.58
CA ARG A 673 -2.14 -1.71 -18.45
C ARG A 673 -2.59 -1.95 -19.89
N CYS A 674 -2.53 -3.19 -20.36
CA CYS A 674 -2.97 -3.59 -21.70
C CYS A 674 -4.48 -3.84 -21.74
N LEU A 675 -5.10 -4.12 -20.59
CA LEU A 675 -6.55 -4.35 -20.43
C LEU A 675 -7.36 -3.08 -20.11
N GLN A 676 -6.72 -1.96 -19.77
CA GLN A 676 -7.39 -0.70 -19.43
C GLN A 676 -7.97 0.00 -20.68
N ASN A 677 -9.30 0.07 -20.78
CA ASN A 677 -10.01 0.85 -21.81
C ASN A 677 -9.80 2.37 -21.62
N GLY A 678 -9.66 3.11 -22.73
CA GLY A 678 -9.64 4.59 -22.73
C GLY A 678 -8.29 5.26 -22.98
N ASN A 679 -7.18 4.52 -22.95
CA ASN A 679 -5.93 5.00 -23.53
C ASN A 679 -5.87 4.55 -24.99
N ARG A 680 -5.70 5.48 -25.95
CA ARG A 680 -5.17 5.12 -27.28
C ARG A 680 -3.81 4.44 -27.03
N ILE A 681 -3.78 3.12 -26.94
CA ILE A 681 -2.53 2.36 -26.95
C ILE A 681 -1.94 2.69 -28.32
N LYS A 682 -0.86 3.48 -28.34
CA LYS A 682 -0.19 3.79 -29.61
C LYS A 682 0.17 2.44 -30.25
N CYS A 683 -0.34 2.16 -31.45
CA CYS A 683 0.15 1.05 -32.27
C CYS A 683 1.69 1.14 -32.30
N GLY A 684 2.36 0.07 -31.85
CA GLY A 684 3.82 0.03 -31.68
C GLY A 684 4.32 -0.11 -30.24
N ASN A 685 3.45 -0.21 -29.22
CA ASN A 685 3.90 -0.62 -27.89
C ASN A 685 4.26 -2.11 -27.87
N LYS A 686 5.49 -2.44 -28.31
CA LYS A 686 6.06 -3.80 -28.32
C LYS A 686 5.86 -4.52 -26.98
N LYS A 687 5.82 -3.78 -25.85
CA LYS A 687 5.61 -4.39 -24.53
C LYS A 687 4.26 -5.09 -24.40
N CYS A 688 3.14 -4.45 -24.75
CA CYS A 688 1.83 -5.11 -24.62
C CYS A 688 1.70 -6.29 -25.59
N ASN A 689 2.24 -6.16 -26.82
CA ASN A 689 2.26 -7.29 -27.77
C ASN A 689 3.06 -8.46 -27.21
N ASN A 690 4.32 -8.22 -26.81
CA ASN A 690 5.15 -9.24 -26.17
C ASN A 690 4.47 -9.83 -24.93
N ASP A 691 3.75 -8.99 -24.18
CA ASP A 691 3.11 -9.40 -22.96
C ASP A 691 1.92 -10.33 -23.20
N CYS A 692 1.06 -9.98 -24.16
CA CYS A 692 -0.06 -10.79 -24.64
C CYS A 692 0.41 -12.06 -25.37
N ASP A 693 1.46 -11.99 -26.18
CA ASP A 693 2.05 -13.15 -26.86
C ASP A 693 2.54 -14.17 -25.86
N CYS A 694 3.23 -13.73 -24.79
CA CYS A 694 3.62 -14.64 -23.72
C CYS A 694 2.40 -15.19 -22.95
N PHE A 695 1.37 -14.39 -22.71
CA PHE A 695 0.14 -14.88 -22.09
C PHE A 695 -0.51 -15.99 -22.93
N LEU A 696 -0.61 -15.81 -24.25
CA LEU A 696 -1.13 -16.84 -25.15
C LEU A 696 -0.30 -18.14 -25.09
N LYS A 697 1.03 -18.03 -25.01
CA LYS A 697 1.91 -19.20 -24.81
C LYS A 697 1.63 -19.90 -23.47
N TRP A 698 1.46 -19.12 -22.40
CA TRP A 698 1.12 -19.64 -21.08
C TRP A 698 -0.24 -20.38 -21.11
N VAL A 699 -1.26 -19.80 -21.75
CA VAL A 699 -2.58 -20.44 -21.94
C VAL A 699 -2.45 -21.77 -22.67
N LYS A 700 -1.70 -21.82 -23.79
CA LYS A 700 -1.44 -23.07 -24.52
C LYS A 700 -0.75 -24.13 -23.66
N LYS A 701 0.22 -23.74 -22.82
CA LYS A 701 0.87 -24.67 -21.88
C LYS A 701 -0.15 -25.19 -20.86
N LYS A 702 -1.04 -24.35 -20.32
CA LYS A 702 -2.10 -24.79 -19.40
C LYS A 702 -3.14 -25.69 -20.07
N GLU A 703 -3.44 -25.48 -21.35
CA GLU A 703 -4.28 -26.38 -22.14
C GLU A 703 -3.64 -27.78 -22.26
N THR A 704 -2.35 -27.86 -22.60
CA THR A 704 -1.61 -29.14 -22.64
C THR A 704 -1.55 -29.84 -21.28
N GLU A 705 -1.31 -29.07 -20.20
CA GLU A 705 -1.35 -29.61 -18.82
C GLU A 705 -2.74 -30.22 -18.52
N TRP A 706 -3.81 -29.47 -18.83
CA TRP A 706 -5.19 -29.88 -18.59
C TRP A 706 -5.58 -31.14 -19.36
N GLU A 707 -5.13 -31.30 -20.60
CA GLU A 707 -5.36 -32.52 -21.37
C GLU A 707 -4.79 -33.77 -20.68
N ASN A 708 -3.56 -33.69 -20.18
CA ASN A 708 -2.93 -34.82 -19.50
C ASN A 708 -3.58 -35.10 -18.13
N ILE A 709 -4.04 -34.07 -17.43
CA ILE A 709 -4.85 -34.22 -16.21
C ILE A 709 -6.17 -34.93 -16.52
N LYS A 710 -6.89 -34.53 -17.57
CA LYS A 710 -8.12 -35.22 -18.01
C LYS A 710 -7.88 -36.68 -18.39
N LYS A 711 -6.78 -36.97 -19.09
CA LYS A 711 -6.40 -38.35 -19.43
C LYS A 711 -6.31 -39.22 -18.18
N HIS A 712 -5.62 -38.75 -17.15
CA HIS A 712 -5.55 -39.47 -15.87
C HIS A 712 -6.89 -39.49 -15.13
N PHE A 713 -7.65 -38.38 -15.13
CA PHE A 713 -8.95 -38.32 -14.49
C PHE A 713 -9.91 -39.42 -15.01
N ASN A 714 -9.87 -39.70 -16.32
CA ASN A 714 -10.70 -40.70 -16.97
C ASN A 714 -10.26 -42.15 -16.70
N THR A 715 -9.10 -42.40 -16.09
CA THR A 715 -8.67 -43.76 -15.72
C THR A 715 -9.29 -44.27 -14.42
N GLN A 716 -10.07 -43.45 -13.71
CA GLN A 716 -10.74 -43.85 -12.48
C GLN A 716 -11.89 -44.83 -12.77
N GLU A 717 -12.03 -45.88 -11.96
CA GLU A 717 -12.99 -46.98 -12.17
C GLU A 717 -14.45 -46.50 -12.29
N ALA A 718 -14.81 -45.41 -11.61
CA ALA A 718 -16.15 -44.80 -11.68
C ALA A 718 -16.55 -44.31 -13.10
N PHE A 719 -15.58 -44.10 -13.99
CA PHE A 719 -15.80 -43.63 -15.35
C PHE A 719 -15.66 -44.72 -16.42
N LYS A 720 -15.09 -45.89 -16.08
CA LYS A 720 -14.87 -47.00 -17.04
C LYS A 720 -16.15 -47.71 -17.49
N ASN A 721 -17.23 -47.61 -16.70
CA ASN A 721 -18.48 -48.33 -16.94
C ASN A 721 -19.63 -47.45 -17.50
N LYS A 722 -19.36 -46.22 -17.96
CA LYS A 722 -20.36 -45.40 -18.66
C LYS A 722 -20.10 -45.48 -20.17
N GLY A 723 -20.96 -46.21 -20.88
CA GLY A 723 -20.86 -46.44 -22.33
C GLY A 723 -20.75 -45.16 -23.17
N GLU A 724 -20.27 -45.33 -24.41
CA GLU A 724 -19.74 -44.38 -25.40
C GLU A 724 -20.56 -43.12 -25.76
N ASN A 725 -21.64 -42.78 -25.04
CA ASN A 725 -22.44 -41.56 -25.29
C ASN A 725 -22.34 -40.51 -24.18
N GLY A 726 -21.19 -40.41 -23.49
CA GLY A 726 -20.96 -39.46 -22.39
C GLY A 726 -19.67 -38.64 -22.43
N GLU A 727 -18.77 -38.88 -23.40
CA GLU A 727 -17.36 -38.49 -23.31
C GLU A 727 -17.05 -36.98 -23.39
N TYR A 728 -18.00 -36.13 -23.79
CA TYR A 728 -17.77 -34.67 -23.87
C TYR A 728 -18.67 -33.81 -22.97
N LYS A 729 -19.61 -34.38 -22.21
CA LYS A 729 -20.65 -33.59 -21.51
C LYS A 729 -20.59 -33.55 -19.99
N MET A 730 -19.81 -34.41 -19.31
CA MET A 730 -19.81 -34.41 -17.84
C MET A 730 -19.02 -33.25 -17.20
N LEU A 731 -17.79 -32.98 -17.66
CA LEU A 731 -17.04 -31.80 -17.21
C LEU A 731 -17.58 -30.49 -17.83
N GLY A 732 -18.20 -30.57 -19.01
CA GLY A 732 -18.87 -29.42 -19.65
C GLY A 732 -20.16 -28.99 -18.94
N LYS A 733 -21.10 -29.92 -18.69
CA LYS A 733 -22.38 -29.59 -18.03
C LYS A 733 -22.27 -29.30 -16.53
N GLY A 734 -21.29 -29.88 -15.83
CA GLY A 734 -21.06 -29.58 -14.41
C GLY A 734 -20.57 -28.15 -14.15
N MET A 735 -20.01 -27.50 -15.18
CA MET A 735 -19.51 -26.12 -15.12
C MET A 735 -20.43 -25.11 -15.87
N GLU A 736 -21.54 -25.57 -16.46
CA GLU A 736 -22.60 -24.73 -17.07
C GLU A 736 -23.74 -24.40 -16.08
N SER A 737 -23.47 -24.43 -14.77
CA SER A 737 -24.43 -23.88 -13.81
C SER A 737 -24.41 -22.35 -13.86
N PRO A 738 -25.55 -21.65 -14.03
CA PRO A 738 -25.58 -20.19 -14.22
C PRO A 738 -25.20 -19.34 -13.00
N ASP A 739 -24.89 -19.95 -11.85
CA ASP A 739 -24.53 -19.21 -10.64
C ASP A 739 -23.00 -19.17 -10.46
N PHE A 740 -22.33 -18.40 -11.34
CA PHE A 740 -21.04 -17.75 -11.08
C PHE A 740 -20.89 -16.45 -11.89
#